data_AF-A0A418T3P0-F1
#
_entry.id   AF-A0A418T3P0-F1
#
_cell.length_a   1.000
_cell.length_b   1.000
_cell.length_c   1.000
_cell.angle_alpha   90.00
_cell.angle_beta   90.00
_cell.angle_gamma   90.00
#
_symmetry.space_group_name_H-M   'P 1'
#
loop_
_entity.id
_entity.type
_entity.pdbx_description
1 polymer ?
#
loop_
_entity_poly.entity_id
_entity_poly.type
_entity_poly.pdbx_seq_one_letter_code
_entity_poly.pdbx_strand_id
1 'polypeptide(L)'
;MNSYQARKIAIVNFTGFRQNWGCQATSWGLVELLNRELETEFLPNLTFVPLILRHEIDRRIDAESRQDIHDAMMDVCRGGPSADRSLGYLERLTFERYGRYAGQIRSSDLVILQAEGTMGGTDFVCGARLLLLPFVAKHAWKKPVMAVNQTIFSCDETFTQVMAAAYNSFDLVSVRENISFDAAQKAGIRNVVHIPDAAFLTRPLAGTIDIPAGQHFAVTGTGWAGDETYQDIFMAADLLKRETGLVPMIMISTAADRKLLELGRQQWGEDGFATVPPGIPHAAAAQVLQQCRFLLGGRYHMAIMAVVAGTPVIQLPGNSYKNEGLSAMLGGLSPVRGFDDHDAIAGDAAGFLSNPERTASDLRAALEPITERLQQAGHYFAAVQKGQPVPVPELLGTVPGKPVAAAAHFATYCANTLMRAEGFQYNQIAGDGLGKEPPPHAIFAPLVTAYHAGDHAVRNSLLQMLRSFPGKIGASQPDFRNEIYRLPPEILAQAGAPRPANPQEPIAGLRDLHRLCGKHIGEMKARIVPGIAPSPPRAKVSDISSHIETLREEFSGKSELLFYHAALICLIRREIETSDAFARFKAIWDKEPDFLRQELDSRWLISACDTFADHAYNPTVRALAMTGSVLVNTVKLYETENWAAGRRGQDLNYRAVTSQARLYDGISAFQIGGGDLIANMQKRLSAMPDRKHAISAILSELFSRMHMHDTVFRRFRDVHYNPRSIWDTKL
;
A
#
# COMPACT_ATOMS: atom_id res chain seq x y z
N MET A 1 -21.14 -13.81 7.89
CA MET A 1 -20.43 -12.63 8.42
C MET A 1 -18.98 -12.73 7.98
N ASN A 2 -18.41 -11.64 7.48
CA ASN A 2 -17.05 -11.63 6.95
C ASN A 2 -16.06 -11.32 8.09
N SER A 3 -14.94 -12.04 8.16
CA SER A 3 -13.87 -11.81 9.14
C SER A 3 -12.54 -12.07 8.45
N TYR A 4 -11.71 -11.04 8.28
CA TYR A 4 -10.42 -11.14 7.62
C TYR A 4 -9.36 -10.43 8.45
N GLN A 5 -8.59 -11.15 9.26
CA GLN A 5 -7.44 -10.54 9.91
C GLN A 5 -6.42 -10.15 8.83
N ALA A 6 -6.40 -8.87 8.46
CA ALA A 6 -5.64 -8.38 7.32
C ALA A 6 -4.40 -7.66 7.82
N ARG A 7 -3.24 -8.33 7.77
CA ARG A 7 -1.94 -7.71 8.07
C ARG A 7 -1.25 -7.18 6.81
N LYS A 8 -1.70 -7.61 5.63
CA LYS A 8 -1.23 -7.15 4.32
C LYS A 8 -2.42 -6.90 3.40
N ILE A 9 -2.56 -5.68 2.93
CA ILE A 9 -3.63 -5.29 1.99
C ILE A 9 -3.01 -4.87 0.67
N ALA A 10 -3.48 -5.45 -0.43
CA ALA A 10 -3.17 -4.98 -1.77
C ALA A 10 -4.31 -4.08 -2.27
N ILE A 11 -4.01 -2.81 -2.58
CA ILE A 11 -4.96 -1.89 -3.20
C ILE A 11 -4.70 -1.85 -4.71
N VAL A 12 -5.66 -2.35 -5.47
CA VAL A 12 -5.62 -2.44 -6.93
C VAL A 12 -6.19 -1.17 -7.54
N ASN A 13 -5.50 -0.65 -8.56
CA ASN A 13 -5.81 0.60 -9.24
C ASN A 13 -5.65 1.82 -8.32
N PHE A 14 -4.55 1.87 -7.57
CA PHE A 14 -4.22 3.04 -6.75
C PHE A 14 -3.69 4.19 -7.62
N THR A 15 -4.42 5.31 -7.68
CA THR A 15 -4.08 6.47 -8.53
C THR A 15 -3.57 7.69 -7.76
N GLY A 16 -3.35 7.55 -6.45
CA GLY A 16 -3.00 8.66 -5.55
C GLY A 16 -1.68 9.37 -5.85
N PHE A 17 -0.87 8.82 -6.76
CA PHE A 17 0.41 9.38 -7.19
C PHE A 17 0.32 10.21 -8.47
N ARG A 18 -0.86 10.33 -9.07
CA ARG A 18 -1.06 11.13 -10.28
C ARG A 18 -1.11 12.62 -9.97
N GLN A 19 -0.77 13.44 -10.95
CA GLN A 19 -0.90 14.91 -10.84
C GLN A 19 -2.36 15.37 -10.74
N ASN A 20 -3.31 14.53 -11.19
CA ASN A 20 -4.74 14.80 -11.12
C ASN A 20 -5.20 14.79 -9.65
N TRP A 21 -5.72 15.92 -9.19
CA TRP A 21 -6.18 16.08 -7.81
C TRP A 21 -7.33 15.15 -7.42
N GLY A 22 -8.21 14.81 -8.35
CA GLY A 22 -9.29 13.85 -8.10
C GLY A 22 -8.79 12.44 -7.81
N CYS A 23 -7.79 11.99 -8.59
CA CYS A 23 -7.09 10.73 -8.34
C CYS A 23 -6.39 10.72 -6.98
N GLN A 24 -5.76 11.84 -6.59
CA GLN A 24 -5.16 11.99 -5.26
C GLN A 24 -6.22 11.90 -4.16
N ALA A 25 -7.27 12.74 -4.23
CA ALA A 25 -8.31 12.83 -3.22
C ALA A 25 -9.02 11.49 -2.99
N THR A 26 -9.41 10.78 -4.07
CA THR A 26 -10.11 9.49 -3.91
C THR A 26 -9.20 8.38 -3.36
N SER A 27 -7.94 8.32 -3.78
CA SER A 27 -7.01 7.26 -3.36
C SER A 27 -6.50 7.46 -1.94
N TRP A 28 -6.06 8.68 -1.61
CA TRP A 28 -5.60 9.00 -0.25
C TRP A 28 -6.77 9.07 0.72
N GLY A 29 -7.93 9.53 0.27
CA GLY A 29 -9.17 9.41 1.02
C GLY A 29 -9.50 7.96 1.34
N LEU A 30 -9.30 7.01 0.41
CA LEU A 30 -9.53 5.59 0.71
C LEU A 30 -8.58 5.07 1.79
N VAL A 31 -7.29 5.45 1.72
CA VAL A 31 -6.33 5.10 2.77
C VAL A 31 -6.77 5.69 4.12
N GLU A 32 -7.24 6.93 4.15
CA GLU A 32 -7.80 7.54 5.36
C GLU A 32 -9.01 6.76 5.87
N LEU A 33 -9.98 6.44 5.00
CA LEU A 33 -11.20 5.69 5.34
C LEU A 33 -10.90 4.32 5.97
N LEU A 34 -9.90 3.60 5.44
CA LEU A 34 -9.49 2.29 5.95
C LEU A 34 -8.77 2.36 7.31
N ASN A 35 -8.11 3.49 7.60
CA ASN A 35 -7.26 3.64 8.77
C ASN A 35 -7.92 4.42 9.92
N ARG A 36 -8.97 5.21 9.63
CA ARG A 36 -9.51 6.22 10.54
C ARG A 36 -9.96 5.63 11.87
N GLU A 37 -10.65 4.50 11.83
CA GLU A 37 -11.23 3.82 13.00
C GLU A 37 -10.36 2.64 13.49
N LEU A 38 -9.12 2.53 12.99
CA LEU A 38 -8.21 1.43 13.28
C LEU A 38 -7.11 1.88 14.25
N GLU A 39 -6.92 1.13 15.34
CA GLU A 39 -5.83 1.36 16.28
C GLU A 39 -4.49 1.05 15.63
N THR A 40 -3.44 1.76 16.04
CA THR A 40 -2.10 1.72 15.42
C THR A 40 -1.51 0.31 15.34
N GLU A 41 -1.81 -0.56 16.31
CA GLU A 41 -1.30 -1.95 16.34
C GLU A 41 -1.90 -2.83 15.25
N PHE A 42 -3.12 -2.52 14.78
CA PHE A 42 -3.82 -3.27 13.74
C PHE A 42 -3.61 -2.70 12.33
N LEU A 43 -2.90 -1.58 12.19
CA LEU A 43 -2.56 -1.01 10.88
C LEU A 43 -1.87 -2.07 9.99
N PRO A 44 -2.43 -2.41 8.82
CA PRO A 44 -1.88 -3.43 7.92
C PRO A 44 -0.52 -3.00 7.34
N ASN A 45 0.04 -3.76 6.41
CA ASN A 45 1.03 -3.28 5.45
C ASN A 45 0.31 -3.09 4.12
N LEU A 46 0.40 -1.90 3.53
CA LEU A 46 -0.21 -1.64 2.23
C LEU A 46 0.77 -1.95 1.10
N THR A 47 0.24 -2.53 0.04
CA THR A 47 0.92 -2.61 -1.26
C THR A 47 0.02 -1.97 -2.31
N PHE A 48 0.56 -1.00 -3.04
CA PHE A 48 -0.18 -0.31 -4.09
C PHE A 48 0.12 -0.95 -5.44
N VAL A 49 -0.92 -1.44 -6.09
CA VAL A 49 -0.89 -1.79 -7.50
C VAL A 49 -1.43 -0.58 -8.27
N PRO A 50 -0.57 0.17 -8.99
CA PRO A 50 -0.98 1.39 -9.66
C PRO A 50 -1.97 1.07 -10.79
N LEU A 51 -2.61 2.09 -11.35
CA LEU A 51 -3.25 1.93 -12.67
C LEU A 51 -2.18 1.57 -13.70
N ILE A 52 -2.18 0.31 -14.13
CA ILE A 52 -1.22 -0.21 -15.11
C ILE A 52 -1.69 0.21 -16.51
N LEU A 53 -0.80 0.85 -17.26
CA LEU A 53 -1.03 1.22 -18.67
C LEU A 53 -1.34 -0.01 -19.51
N ARG A 54 -2.12 0.17 -20.58
CA ARG A 54 -2.33 -0.92 -21.54
C ARG A 54 -1.00 -1.38 -22.15
N HIS A 55 -0.87 -2.70 -22.28
CA HIS A 55 0.30 -3.39 -22.81
C HIS A 55 -0.07 -4.09 -24.13
N GLU A 56 0.92 -4.56 -24.89
CA GLU A 56 0.68 -5.36 -26.11
C GLU A 56 -0.15 -6.62 -25.83
N ILE A 57 -0.01 -7.18 -24.62
CA ILE A 57 -0.79 -8.33 -24.14
C ILE A 57 -2.27 -7.98 -24.08
N ASP A 58 -2.64 -6.76 -23.66
CA ASP A 58 -4.04 -6.34 -23.64
C ASP A 58 -4.60 -6.25 -25.06
N ARG A 59 -3.81 -5.75 -26.02
CA ARG A 59 -4.24 -5.66 -27.43
C ARG A 59 -4.46 -7.05 -28.03
N ARG A 60 -3.57 -7.99 -27.72
CA ARG A 60 -3.71 -9.40 -28.15
C ARG A 60 -4.95 -10.04 -27.51
N ILE A 61 -5.13 -9.87 -26.19
CA ILE A 61 -6.32 -10.33 -25.48
C ILE A 61 -7.60 -9.78 -26.13
N ASP A 62 -7.64 -8.47 -26.37
CA ASP A 62 -8.79 -7.75 -26.92
C ASP A 62 -9.15 -8.24 -28.32
N ALA A 63 -8.15 -8.62 -29.14
CA ALA A 63 -8.35 -9.05 -30.53
C ALA A 63 -8.64 -10.55 -30.67
N GLU A 64 -8.01 -11.41 -29.85
CA GLU A 64 -7.95 -12.85 -30.12
C GLU A 64 -8.63 -13.71 -29.05
N SER A 65 -8.78 -13.22 -27.81
CA SER A 65 -9.19 -14.07 -26.67
C SER A 65 -10.21 -13.44 -25.75
N ARG A 66 -10.82 -12.31 -26.13
CA ARG A 66 -11.80 -11.60 -25.28
C ARG A 66 -12.96 -12.50 -24.87
N GLN A 67 -13.55 -13.20 -25.84
CA GLN A 67 -14.67 -14.10 -25.58
C GLN A 67 -14.24 -15.29 -24.73
N ASP A 68 -13.07 -15.88 -24.99
CA ASP A 68 -12.53 -16.98 -24.19
C ASP A 68 -12.36 -16.61 -22.71
N ILE A 69 -11.93 -15.38 -22.42
CA ILE A 69 -11.81 -14.87 -21.05
C ILE A 69 -13.20 -14.71 -20.41
N HIS A 70 -14.16 -14.15 -21.13
CA HIS A 70 -15.54 -13.99 -20.66
C HIS A 70 -16.16 -15.36 -20.31
N ASP A 71 -16.02 -16.33 -21.22
CA ASP A 71 -16.53 -17.68 -21.04
C ASP A 71 -15.83 -18.39 -19.88
N ALA A 72 -14.51 -18.26 -19.76
CA ALA A 72 -13.75 -18.82 -18.64
C ALA A 72 -14.17 -18.22 -17.29
N MET A 73 -14.39 -16.90 -17.20
CA MET A 73 -14.87 -16.26 -15.98
C MET A 73 -16.28 -16.76 -15.60
N MET A 74 -17.17 -16.90 -16.59
CA MET A 74 -18.52 -17.41 -16.36
C MET A 74 -18.52 -18.88 -15.93
N ASP A 75 -17.68 -19.71 -16.53
CA ASP A 75 -17.52 -21.13 -16.17
C ASP A 75 -17.03 -21.29 -14.72
N VAL A 76 -16.05 -20.48 -14.31
CA VAL A 76 -15.57 -20.43 -12.91
C VAL A 76 -16.70 -20.01 -11.96
N CYS A 77 -17.46 -18.97 -12.28
CA CYS A 77 -18.57 -18.52 -11.43
C CYS A 77 -19.72 -19.52 -11.34
N ARG A 78 -19.96 -20.31 -12.41
CA ARG A 78 -21.01 -21.34 -12.45
C ARG A 78 -20.57 -22.65 -11.78
N GLY A 79 -19.27 -22.85 -11.54
CA GLY A 79 -18.74 -24.10 -11.01
C GLY A 79 -18.90 -25.27 -11.97
N GLY A 80 -18.76 -25.02 -13.28
CA GLY A 80 -18.89 -26.05 -14.31
C GLY A 80 -17.76 -27.09 -14.30
N PRO A 81 -17.88 -28.19 -15.08
CA PRO A 81 -16.87 -29.25 -15.15
C PRO A 81 -15.48 -28.79 -15.64
N SER A 82 -15.42 -27.66 -16.36
CA SER A 82 -14.18 -27.05 -16.85
C SER A 82 -13.62 -25.95 -15.96
N ALA A 83 -14.28 -25.62 -14.84
CA ALA A 83 -13.95 -24.46 -14.01
C ALA A 83 -12.47 -24.42 -13.58
N ASP A 84 -11.89 -25.56 -13.19
CA ASP A 84 -10.47 -25.63 -12.79
C ASP A 84 -9.52 -25.33 -13.96
N ARG A 85 -9.87 -25.79 -15.17
CA ARG A 85 -9.08 -25.51 -16.39
C ARG A 85 -9.20 -24.03 -16.76
N SER A 86 -10.41 -23.49 -16.73
CA SER A 86 -10.72 -22.08 -16.97
C SER A 86 -9.98 -21.18 -15.99
N LEU A 87 -9.98 -21.54 -14.70
CA LEU A 87 -9.24 -20.83 -13.66
C LEU A 87 -7.73 -20.87 -13.88
N GLY A 88 -7.17 -22.02 -14.26
CA GLY A 88 -5.75 -22.15 -14.58
C GLY A 88 -5.33 -21.35 -15.82
N TYR A 89 -6.22 -21.17 -16.80
CA TYR A 89 -6.01 -20.26 -17.93
C TYR A 89 -5.96 -18.79 -17.47
N LEU A 90 -6.95 -18.35 -16.70
CA LEU A 90 -7.04 -16.98 -16.19
C LEU A 90 -5.87 -16.63 -15.26
N GLU A 91 -5.44 -17.56 -14.40
CA GLU A 91 -4.28 -17.35 -13.51
C GLU A 91 -2.99 -17.14 -14.30
N ARG A 92 -2.74 -17.97 -15.33
CA ARG A 92 -1.56 -17.84 -16.19
C ARG A 92 -1.54 -16.50 -16.92
N LEU A 93 -2.68 -16.12 -17.51
CA LEU A 93 -2.83 -14.84 -18.20
C LEU A 93 -2.60 -13.65 -17.25
N THR A 94 -3.06 -13.77 -16.00
CA THR A 94 -2.84 -12.78 -14.96
C THR A 94 -1.36 -12.59 -14.64
N PHE A 95 -0.60 -13.69 -14.49
CA PHE A 95 0.85 -13.59 -14.27
C PHE A 95 1.58 -13.06 -15.50
N GLU A 96 1.21 -13.49 -16.70
CA GLU A 96 1.77 -12.97 -17.95
C GLU A 96 1.57 -11.46 -18.06
N ARG A 97 0.35 -10.98 -17.76
CA ARG A 97 0.00 -9.58 -17.91
C ARG A 97 0.55 -8.68 -16.80
N TYR A 98 0.48 -9.13 -15.55
CA TYR A 98 0.69 -8.28 -14.37
C TYR A 98 1.98 -8.59 -13.61
N GLY A 99 2.65 -9.70 -13.92
CA GLY A 99 3.97 -10.06 -13.40
C GLY A 99 4.10 -9.87 -11.89
N ARG A 100 5.00 -8.97 -11.48
CA ARG A 100 5.25 -8.67 -10.06
C ARG A 100 4.00 -8.25 -9.28
N TYR A 101 3.04 -7.58 -9.92
CA TYR A 101 1.83 -7.11 -9.24
C TYR A 101 0.88 -8.27 -8.90
N ALA A 102 0.81 -9.30 -9.76
CA ALA A 102 0.12 -10.54 -9.44
C ALA A 102 0.78 -11.24 -8.23
N GLY A 103 2.12 -11.27 -8.19
CA GLY A 103 2.86 -11.80 -7.04
C GLY A 103 2.58 -11.04 -5.73
N GLN A 104 2.52 -9.71 -5.79
CA GLN A 104 2.17 -8.87 -4.64
C GLN A 104 0.76 -9.17 -4.13
N ILE A 105 -0.24 -9.23 -5.01
CA ILE A 105 -1.63 -9.55 -4.66
C ILE A 105 -1.74 -10.95 -4.07
N ARG A 106 -1.08 -11.96 -4.67
CA ARG A 106 -1.06 -13.34 -4.15
C ARG A 106 -0.50 -13.42 -2.71
N SER A 107 0.44 -12.54 -2.37
CA SER A 107 1.05 -12.47 -1.04
C SER A 107 0.25 -11.68 0.01
N SER A 108 -0.85 -11.04 -0.38
CA SER A 108 -1.70 -10.25 0.50
C SER A 108 -2.71 -11.11 1.26
N ASP A 109 -3.25 -10.56 2.35
CA ASP A 109 -4.32 -11.17 3.14
C ASP A 109 -5.70 -10.69 2.67
N LEU A 110 -5.77 -9.48 2.13
CA LEU A 110 -6.99 -8.84 1.62
C LEU A 110 -6.68 -8.01 0.37
N VAL A 111 -7.58 -8.08 -0.61
CA VAL A 111 -7.49 -7.31 -1.86
C VAL A 111 -8.61 -6.27 -1.89
N ILE A 112 -8.23 -5.02 -2.10
CA ILE A 112 -9.17 -3.91 -2.29
C ILE A 112 -9.09 -3.48 -3.75
N LEU A 113 -10.18 -3.64 -4.50
CA LEU A 113 -10.33 -3.09 -5.84
C LEU A 113 -10.87 -1.66 -5.73
N GLN A 114 -10.00 -0.67 -5.92
CA GLN A 114 -10.37 0.74 -6.02
C GLN A 114 -10.63 1.08 -7.49
N ALA A 115 -11.85 0.87 -7.95
CA ALA A 115 -12.13 0.86 -9.39
C ALA A 115 -12.34 2.27 -10.01
N GLU A 116 -12.62 3.28 -9.19
CA GLU A 116 -12.83 4.68 -9.56
C GLU A 116 -13.82 4.86 -10.72
N GLY A 117 -13.53 5.76 -11.67
CA GLY A 117 -14.30 5.93 -12.90
C GLY A 117 -13.82 5.03 -14.04
N THR A 118 -12.81 4.20 -13.80
CA THR A 118 -12.21 3.34 -14.84
C THR A 118 -13.16 2.21 -15.23
N MET A 119 -13.98 1.76 -14.26
CA MET A 119 -15.04 0.74 -14.42
C MET A 119 -16.39 1.32 -14.87
N GLY A 120 -16.42 2.54 -15.39
CA GLY A 120 -17.61 3.12 -16.03
C GLY A 120 -17.18 3.84 -17.29
N GLY A 121 -16.31 3.22 -18.09
CA GLY A 121 -15.59 3.94 -19.13
C GLY A 121 -14.95 3.03 -20.15
N THR A 122 -13.95 3.57 -20.85
CA THR A 122 -13.24 2.94 -21.98
C THR A 122 -12.59 1.59 -21.65
N ASP A 123 -12.35 1.28 -20.38
CA ASP A 123 -11.81 -0.03 -20.00
C ASP A 123 -12.88 -1.14 -19.99
N PHE A 124 -14.14 -0.84 -19.63
CA PHE A 124 -15.24 -1.81 -19.80
C PHE A 124 -15.74 -1.91 -21.23
N VAL A 125 -15.52 -0.90 -22.07
CA VAL A 125 -15.70 -1.03 -23.52
C VAL A 125 -14.75 -2.07 -24.13
N CYS A 126 -13.61 -2.36 -23.48
CA CYS A 126 -12.62 -3.28 -24.04
C CYS A 126 -12.52 -4.63 -23.32
N GLY A 127 -13.22 -4.84 -22.19
CA GLY A 127 -13.38 -6.15 -21.55
C GLY A 127 -12.88 -6.24 -20.10
N ALA A 128 -12.50 -7.46 -19.68
CA ALA A 128 -12.28 -7.81 -18.27
C ALA A 128 -10.93 -7.38 -17.66
N ARG A 129 -10.13 -6.55 -18.34
CA ARG A 129 -8.72 -6.25 -17.99
C ARG A 129 -8.53 -5.97 -16.49
N LEU A 130 -9.18 -4.93 -15.97
CA LEU A 130 -9.05 -4.55 -14.55
C LEU A 130 -9.75 -5.52 -13.58
N LEU A 131 -10.77 -6.27 -14.03
CA LEU A 131 -11.42 -7.31 -13.22
C LEU A 131 -10.58 -8.58 -13.07
N LEU A 132 -9.67 -8.84 -14.01
CA LEU A 132 -8.94 -10.11 -14.05
C LEU A 132 -8.12 -10.35 -12.78
N LEU A 133 -7.41 -9.33 -12.29
CA LEU A 133 -6.62 -9.42 -11.05
C LEU A 133 -7.46 -9.76 -9.80
N PRO A 134 -8.49 -8.98 -9.44
CA PRO A 134 -9.33 -9.29 -8.29
C PRO A 134 -10.10 -10.60 -8.47
N PHE A 135 -10.52 -10.94 -9.70
CA PHE A 135 -11.20 -12.21 -9.98
C PHE A 135 -10.30 -13.42 -9.69
N VAL A 136 -9.07 -13.43 -10.21
CA VAL A 136 -8.09 -14.50 -9.94
C VAL A 136 -7.69 -14.52 -8.48
N ALA A 137 -7.56 -13.36 -7.82
CA ALA A 137 -7.31 -13.32 -6.39
C ALA A 137 -8.42 -14.02 -5.59
N LYS A 138 -9.68 -13.79 -5.94
CA LYS A 138 -10.82 -14.47 -5.30
C LYS A 138 -10.83 -15.97 -5.56
N HIS A 139 -10.73 -16.36 -6.82
CA HIS A 139 -11.02 -17.74 -7.22
C HIS A 139 -9.81 -18.66 -7.14
N ALA A 140 -8.63 -18.23 -7.61
CA ALA A 140 -7.41 -19.05 -7.61
C ALA A 140 -6.68 -18.97 -6.27
N TRP A 141 -6.50 -17.77 -5.74
CA TRP A 141 -5.69 -17.54 -4.53
C TRP A 141 -6.50 -17.49 -3.24
N LYS A 142 -7.83 -17.66 -3.34
CA LYS A 142 -8.78 -17.68 -2.23
C LYS A 142 -8.65 -16.46 -1.31
N LYS A 143 -8.35 -15.30 -1.89
CA LYS A 143 -8.24 -14.04 -1.16
C LYS A 143 -9.63 -13.40 -1.02
N PRO A 144 -9.94 -12.79 0.13
CA PRO A 144 -11.08 -11.91 0.21
C PRO A 144 -10.85 -10.69 -0.69
N VAL A 145 -11.91 -10.26 -1.38
CA VAL A 145 -11.91 -9.13 -2.31
C VAL A 145 -13.02 -8.16 -1.95
N MET A 146 -12.66 -6.91 -1.72
CA MET A 146 -13.60 -5.81 -1.54
C MET A 146 -13.47 -4.82 -2.68
N ALA A 147 -14.55 -4.60 -3.44
CA ALA A 147 -14.58 -3.60 -4.50
C ALA A 147 -15.28 -2.33 -4.00
N VAL A 148 -14.55 -1.21 -4.00
CA VAL A 148 -14.96 0.06 -3.38
C VAL A 148 -14.58 1.27 -4.24
N ASN A 149 -15.06 2.46 -3.87
CA ASN A 149 -14.75 3.73 -4.55
C ASN A 149 -14.94 3.66 -6.06
N GLN A 150 -16.07 3.14 -6.55
CA GLN A 150 -16.27 2.86 -7.97
C GLN A 150 -17.61 3.35 -8.51
N THR A 151 -17.57 3.73 -9.78
CA THR A 151 -18.72 3.96 -10.65
C THR A 151 -18.81 2.76 -11.59
N ILE A 152 -20.00 2.16 -11.73
CA ILE A 152 -20.20 0.92 -12.49
C ILE A 152 -21.28 1.11 -13.54
N PHE A 153 -20.91 1.05 -14.82
CA PHE A 153 -21.83 0.73 -15.92
C PHE A 153 -21.07 0.10 -17.09
N SER A 154 -21.79 -0.67 -17.90
CA SER A 154 -21.29 -1.25 -19.14
C SER A 154 -22.17 -0.80 -20.30
N CYS A 155 -21.55 -0.56 -21.46
CA CYS A 155 -22.25 -0.34 -22.73
C CYS A 155 -22.30 -1.60 -23.60
N ASP A 156 -21.81 -2.72 -23.06
CA ASP A 156 -21.85 -4.05 -23.65
C ASP A 156 -22.72 -4.96 -22.76
N GLU A 157 -23.85 -5.40 -23.30
CA GLU A 157 -24.79 -6.29 -22.62
C GLU A 157 -24.18 -7.67 -22.34
N THR A 158 -23.34 -8.18 -23.25
CA THR A 158 -22.68 -9.48 -23.07
C THR A 158 -21.71 -9.43 -21.89
N PHE A 159 -20.93 -8.34 -21.82
CA PHE A 159 -20.00 -8.12 -20.72
C PHE A 159 -20.71 -7.78 -19.40
N THR A 160 -21.89 -7.16 -19.44
CA THR A 160 -22.70 -6.89 -18.23
C THR A 160 -22.93 -8.15 -17.40
N GLN A 161 -23.18 -9.30 -18.06
CA GLN A 161 -23.38 -10.58 -17.39
C GLN A 161 -22.09 -11.09 -16.71
N VAL A 162 -20.95 -10.98 -17.39
CA VAL A 162 -19.62 -11.36 -16.88
C VAL A 162 -19.25 -10.50 -15.68
N MET A 163 -19.44 -9.19 -15.81
CA MET A 163 -19.23 -8.21 -14.75
C MET A 163 -20.07 -8.58 -13.51
N ALA A 164 -21.37 -8.79 -13.69
CA ALA A 164 -22.26 -9.14 -12.58
C ALA A 164 -21.85 -10.45 -11.91
N ALA A 165 -21.50 -11.48 -12.68
CA ALA A 165 -21.03 -12.75 -12.13
C ALA A 165 -19.73 -12.60 -11.32
N ALA A 166 -18.78 -11.78 -11.80
CA ALA A 166 -17.53 -11.51 -11.10
C ALA A 166 -17.78 -10.76 -9.78
N TYR A 167 -18.52 -9.64 -9.81
CA TYR A 167 -18.84 -8.87 -8.60
C TYR A 167 -19.64 -9.67 -7.58
N ASN A 168 -20.57 -10.52 -8.03
CA ASN A 168 -21.31 -11.43 -7.17
C ASN A 168 -20.46 -12.48 -6.45
N SER A 169 -19.19 -12.65 -6.85
CA SER A 169 -18.22 -13.51 -6.16
C SER A 169 -17.38 -12.76 -5.13
N PHE A 170 -17.38 -11.43 -5.10
CA PHE A 170 -16.59 -10.63 -4.17
C PHE A 170 -17.27 -10.53 -2.80
N ASP A 171 -16.46 -10.26 -1.77
CA ASP A 171 -16.87 -10.26 -0.37
C ASP A 171 -17.58 -8.97 0.04
N LEU A 172 -17.30 -7.88 -0.68
CA LEU A 172 -18.01 -6.61 -0.60
C LEU A 172 -18.01 -5.97 -1.98
N VAL A 173 -19.14 -5.43 -2.40
CA VAL A 173 -19.24 -4.59 -3.58
C VAL A 173 -19.95 -3.31 -3.19
N SER A 174 -19.23 -2.19 -3.23
CA SER A 174 -19.81 -0.87 -3.04
C SER A 174 -19.69 0.01 -4.26
N VAL A 175 -20.63 0.93 -4.41
CA VAL A 175 -20.60 2.01 -5.41
C VAL A 175 -20.70 3.35 -4.72
N ARG A 176 -20.20 4.39 -5.39
CA ARG A 176 -19.95 5.70 -4.78
C ARG A 176 -20.96 6.79 -5.05
N GLU A 177 -21.91 6.54 -5.95
CA GLU A 177 -23.01 7.47 -6.23
C GLU A 177 -24.30 6.74 -6.64
N ASN A 178 -25.42 7.46 -6.54
CA ASN A 178 -26.77 6.91 -6.59
C ASN A 178 -27.12 6.21 -7.90
N ILE A 179 -26.63 6.70 -9.04
CA ILE A 179 -26.93 6.09 -10.34
C ILE A 179 -26.19 4.77 -10.49
N SER A 180 -24.92 4.68 -10.07
CA SER A 180 -24.23 3.38 -10.04
C SER A 180 -24.90 2.36 -9.14
N PHE A 181 -25.60 2.80 -8.09
CA PHE A 181 -26.34 1.88 -7.21
C PHE A 181 -27.51 1.24 -7.94
N ASP A 182 -28.34 2.04 -8.60
CA ASP A 182 -29.44 1.54 -9.44
C ASP A 182 -28.90 0.73 -10.65
N ALA A 183 -27.82 1.19 -11.29
CA ALA A 183 -27.18 0.51 -12.41
C ALA A 183 -26.62 -0.87 -12.02
N ALA A 184 -25.96 -0.98 -10.86
CA ALA A 184 -25.43 -2.24 -10.36
C ALA A 184 -26.54 -3.25 -10.05
N GLN A 185 -27.63 -2.80 -9.43
CA GLN A 185 -28.81 -3.63 -9.17
C GLN A 185 -29.42 -4.16 -10.48
N LYS A 186 -29.60 -3.28 -11.48
CA LYS A 186 -30.13 -3.65 -12.80
C LYS A 186 -29.21 -4.58 -13.58
N ALA A 187 -27.90 -4.45 -13.40
CA ALA A 187 -26.92 -5.38 -13.96
C ALA A 187 -26.95 -6.77 -13.30
N GLY A 188 -27.67 -6.95 -12.18
CA GLY A 188 -27.76 -8.21 -11.46
C GLY A 188 -26.68 -8.41 -10.38
N ILE A 189 -26.01 -7.34 -9.94
CA ILE A 189 -25.09 -7.38 -8.80
C ILE A 189 -25.93 -7.42 -7.51
N ARG A 190 -25.80 -8.52 -6.76
CA ARG A 190 -26.53 -8.75 -5.51
C ARG A 190 -25.78 -8.12 -4.34
N ASN A 191 -26.51 -7.67 -3.32
CA ASN A 191 -25.97 -7.11 -2.08
C ASN A 191 -24.99 -5.95 -2.31
N VAL A 192 -25.14 -5.20 -3.41
CA VAL A 192 -24.39 -3.96 -3.63
C VAL A 192 -24.76 -2.95 -2.54
N VAL A 193 -23.75 -2.23 -2.03
CA VAL A 193 -23.94 -1.18 -1.03
C VAL A 193 -23.47 0.18 -1.53
N HIS A 194 -23.97 1.24 -0.93
CA HIS A 194 -23.63 2.62 -1.26
C HIS A 194 -22.67 3.21 -0.23
N ILE A 195 -21.39 3.31 -0.60
CA ILE A 195 -20.34 3.97 0.20
C ILE A 195 -19.86 5.18 -0.60
N PRO A 196 -20.11 6.43 -0.16
CA PRO A 196 -19.66 7.63 -0.85
C PRO A 196 -18.17 7.61 -1.19
N ASP A 197 -17.77 8.32 -2.25
CA ASP A 197 -16.36 8.40 -2.66
C ASP A 197 -15.51 8.93 -1.49
N ALA A 198 -14.40 8.26 -1.20
CA ALA A 198 -13.53 8.69 -0.11
C ALA A 198 -12.92 10.09 -0.29
N ALA A 199 -13.01 10.70 -1.48
CA ALA A 199 -12.68 12.12 -1.70
C ALA A 199 -13.51 13.09 -0.84
N PHE A 200 -14.67 12.67 -0.31
CA PHE A 200 -15.42 13.44 0.68
C PHE A 200 -14.68 13.65 2.02
N LEU A 201 -13.60 12.89 2.27
CA LEU A 201 -12.71 13.08 3.42
C LEU A 201 -11.63 14.15 3.19
N THR A 202 -11.64 14.82 2.03
CA THR A 202 -10.66 15.88 1.74
C THR A 202 -10.75 17.00 2.77
N ARG A 203 -9.61 17.36 3.35
CA ARG A 203 -9.49 18.48 4.28
C ARG A 203 -8.67 19.59 3.63
N PRO A 204 -9.24 20.80 3.45
CA PRO A 204 -8.47 21.95 3.00
C PRO A 204 -7.28 22.20 3.94
N LEU A 205 -6.07 22.25 3.39
CA LEU A 205 -4.85 22.57 4.14
C LEU A 205 -4.30 23.90 3.67
N ALA A 206 -3.89 24.75 4.61
CA ALA A 206 -3.25 26.02 4.30
C ALA A 206 -2.01 25.79 3.43
N GLY A 207 -2.11 26.19 2.17
CA GLY A 207 -1.12 26.04 1.13
C GLY A 207 -0.43 27.37 0.80
N THR A 208 0.47 27.31 -0.17
CA THR A 208 1.27 28.45 -0.64
C THR A 208 0.52 29.37 -1.60
N ILE A 209 -0.63 28.94 -2.11
CA ILE A 209 -1.44 29.72 -3.05
C ILE A 209 -2.45 30.52 -2.22
N ASP A 210 -2.09 31.77 -1.93
CA ASP A 210 -2.99 32.71 -1.25
C ASP A 210 -3.75 33.52 -2.30
N ILE A 211 -5.07 33.37 -2.34
CA ILE A 211 -5.94 34.18 -3.19
C ILE A 211 -6.90 35.02 -2.33
N PRO A 212 -7.21 36.27 -2.73
CA PRO A 212 -8.21 37.06 -2.04
C PRO A 212 -9.56 36.34 -1.98
N ALA A 213 -9.98 35.98 -0.77
CA ALA A 213 -11.20 35.23 -0.54
C ALA A 213 -12.42 36.00 -1.08
N GLY A 214 -13.29 35.26 -1.79
CA GLY A 214 -14.55 35.78 -2.29
C GLY A 214 -14.49 36.66 -3.54
N GLN A 215 -13.31 36.92 -4.10
CA GLN A 215 -13.17 37.66 -5.37
C GLN A 215 -13.23 36.78 -6.62
N HIS A 216 -13.18 35.45 -6.42
CA HIS A 216 -13.05 34.48 -7.51
C HIS A 216 -14.21 33.50 -7.56
N PHE A 217 -14.48 32.98 -8.76
CA PHE A 217 -15.19 31.72 -8.95
C PHE A 217 -14.28 30.74 -9.67
N ALA A 218 -14.31 29.46 -9.26
CA ALA A 218 -13.48 28.44 -9.87
C ALA A 218 -14.10 27.93 -11.17
N VAL A 219 -13.26 27.63 -12.16
CA VAL A 219 -13.66 27.02 -13.43
C VAL A 219 -12.77 25.80 -13.69
N THR A 220 -13.39 24.66 -13.99
CA THR A 220 -12.70 23.45 -14.40
C THR A 220 -13.32 22.87 -15.66
N GLY A 221 -12.57 22.04 -16.39
CA GLY A 221 -13.06 21.41 -17.61
C GLY A 221 -14.01 20.24 -17.34
N THR A 222 -14.05 19.31 -18.30
CA THR A 222 -14.90 18.12 -18.22
C THR A 222 -14.21 16.89 -18.85
N GLY A 223 -14.74 15.71 -18.53
CA GLY A 223 -14.40 14.47 -19.22
C GLY A 223 -15.37 14.10 -20.35
N TRP A 224 -16.29 15.01 -20.71
CA TRP A 224 -17.18 14.88 -21.87
C TRP A 224 -16.38 15.01 -23.18
N ALA A 225 -16.76 14.24 -24.21
CA ALA A 225 -16.13 14.31 -25.53
C ALA A 225 -16.78 15.37 -26.42
N GLY A 226 -15.95 16.08 -27.18
CA GLY A 226 -16.38 17.08 -28.14
C GLY A 226 -15.29 18.15 -28.32
N ASP A 227 -15.12 18.62 -29.55
CA ASP A 227 -14.12 19.65 -29.86
C ASP A 227 -14.56 21.02 -29.33
N GLU A 228 -15.87 21.31 -29.35
CA GLU A 228 -16.46 22.58 -28.93
C GLU A 228 -16.72 22.66 -27.42
N THR A 229 -16.68 21.54 -26.68
CA THR A 229 -17.06 21.50 -25.25
C THR A 229 -16.29 22.48 -24.38
N TYR A 230 -15.00 22.69 -24.66
CA TYR A 230 -14.17 23.65 -23.91
C TYR A 230 -14.49 25.11 -24.25
N GLN A 231 -14.98 25.36 -25.48
CA GLN A 231 -15.48 26.66 -25.90
C GLN A 231 -16.78 26.99 -25.16
N ASP A 232 -17.71 26.03 -25.04
CA ASP A 232 -18.98 26.25 -24.33
C ASP A 232 -18.76 26.53 -22.84
N ILE A 233 -17.88 25.75 -22.18
CA ILE A 233 -17.51 26.01 -20.78
C ILE A 233 -16.91 27.41 -20.63
N PHE A 234 -16.06 27.82 -21.58
CA PHE A 234 -15.48 29.15 -21.58
C PHE A 234 -16.55 30.24 -21.75
N MET A 235 -17.51 30.07 -22.67
CA MET A 235 -18.60 31.01 -22.88
C MET A 235 -19.48 31.17 -21.64
N ALA A 236 -19.80 30.06 -20.96
CA ALA A 236 -20.49 30.10 -19.68
C ALA A 236 -19.67 30.84 -18.61
N ALA A 237 -18.36 30.57 -18.50
CA ALA A 237 -17.49 31.29 -17.57
C ALA A 237 -17.38 32.79 -17.89
N ASP A 238 -17.33 33.15 -19.17
CA ASP A 238 -17.25 34.54 -19.63
C ASP A 238 -18.57 35.30 -19.34
N LEU A 239 -19.71 34.64 -19.50
CA LEU A 239 -21.00 35.15 -19.05
C LEU A 239 -20.99 35.43 -17.54
N LEU A 240 -20.63 34.43 -16.73
CA LEU A 240 -20.60 34.56 -15.27
C LEU A 240 -19.62 35.66 -14.82
N LYS A 241 -18.47 35.79 -15.47
CA LYS A 241 -17.53 36.89 -15.22
C LYS A 241 -18.20 38.25 -15.40
N ARG A 242 -18.91 38.45 -16.51
CA ARG A 242 -19.59 39.72 -16.81
C ARG A 242 -20.72 40.03 -15.84
N GLU A 243 -21.53 39.03 -15.50
CA GLU A 243 -22.72 39.23 -14.66
C GLU A 243 -22.40 39.36 -13.16
N THR A 244 -21.39 38.63 -12.68
CA THR A 244 -21.06 38.60 -11.25
C THR A 244 -19.95 39.58 -10.88
N GLY A 245 -19.13 40.01 -11.85
CA GLY A 245 -17.92 40.81 -11.61
C GLY A 245 -16.78 40.04 -10.93
N LEU A 246 -16.92 38.73 -10.73
CA LEU A 246 -15.90 37.88 -10.13
C LEU A 246 -14.79 37.54 -11.14
N VAL A 247 -13.58 37.34 -10.63
CA VAL A 247 -12.42 36.92 -11.45
C VAL A 247 -12.43 35.39 -11.62
N PRO A 248 -12.41 34.86 -12.85
CA PRO A 248 -12.32 33.41 -13.07
C PRO A 248 -11.00 32.84 -12.53
N MET A 249 -11.08 31.73 -11.79
CA MET A 249 -9.95 30.94 -11.34
C MET A 249 -9.91 29.61 -12.11
N ILE A 250 -9.05 29.51 -13.12
CA ILE A 250 -8.92 28.30 -13.95
C ILE A 250 -8.15 27.22 -13.18
N MET A 251 -8.84 26.15 -12.83
CA MET A 251 -8.30 25.02 -12.08
C MET A 251 -7.94 23.86 -13.01
N ILE A 252 -6.64 23.69 -13.27
CA ILE A 252 -6.11 22.72 -14.25
C ILE A 252 -5.91 21.36 -13.56
N SER A 253 -6.95 20.52 -13.57
CA SER A 253 -6.90 19.17 -12.97
C SER A 253 -6.24 18.14 -13.89
N THR A 254 -6.36 18.34 -15.21
CA THR A 254 -5.84 17.46 -16.26
C THR A 254 -5.20 18.25 -17.39
N ALA A 255 -4.41 17.58 -18.25
CA ALA A 255 -3.81 18.23 -19.42
C ALA A 255 -4.85 18.85 -20.38
N ALA A 256 -6.03 18.25 -20.51
CA ALA A 256 -7.11 18.76 -21.36
C ALA A 256 -7.65 20.12 -20.87
N ASP A 257 -7.56 20.39 -19.56
CA ASP A 257 -8.04 21.63 -18.98
C ASP A 257 -7.19 22.86 -19.39
N ARG A 258 -6.01 22.64 -19.99
CA ARG A 258 -5.19 23.72 -20.57
C ARG A 258 -5.87 24.45 -21.72
N LYS A 259 -6.87 23.83 -22.39
CA LYS A 259 -7.67 24.53 -23.40
C LYS A 259 -8.40 25.74 -22.80
N LEU A 260 -8.90 25.66 -21.56
CA LEU A 260 -9.51 26.82 -20.87
C LEU A 260 -8.48 27.93 -20.61
N LEU A 261 -7.26 27.55 -20.23
CA LEU A 261 -6.16 28.49 -20.03
C LEU A 261 -5.84 29.24 -21.34
N GLU A 262 -5.75 28.53 -22.45
CA GLU A 262 -5.49 29.13 -23.77
C GLU A 262 -6.60 30.10 -24.18
N LEU A 263 -7.88 29.72 -24.01
CA LEU A 263 -9.02 30.59 -24.26
C LEU A 263 -9.02 31.82 -23.34
N GLY A 264 -8.74 31.64 -22.05
CA GLY A 264 -8.62 32.72 -21.07
C GLY A 264 -7.55 33.74 -21.47
N ARG A 265 -6.36 33.28 -21.88
CA ARG A 265 -5.29 34.19 -22.36
C ARG A 265 -5.72 34.97 -23.61
N GLN A 266 -6.39 34.31 -24.54
CA GLN A 266 -6.81 34.93 -25.79
C GLN A 266 -7.92 35.98 -25.58
N GLN A 267 -8.88 35.70 -24.71
CA GLN A 267 -10.12 36.49 -24.60
C GLN A 267 -10.14 37.42 -23.38
N TRP A 268 -9.50 37.04 -22.26
CA TRP A 268 -9.46 37.84 -21.03
C TRP A 268 -8.12 38.55 -20.81
N GLY A 269 -7.05 38.17 -21.53
CA GLY A 269 -5.68 38.65 -21.28
C GLY A 269 -5.05 38.03 -20.03
N GLU A 270 -3.74 38.22 -19.84
CA GLU A 270 -2.99 37.58 -18.74
C GLU A 270 -3.46 38.02 -17.33
N ASP A 271 -3.99 39.24 -17.19
CA ASP A 271 -4.48 39.78 -15.91
C ASP A 271 -5.98 39.55 -15.69
N GLY A 272 -6.68 38.95 -16.66
CA GLY A 272 -8.13 38.80 -16.64
C GLY A 272 -8.64 37.58 -15.88
N PHE A 273 -7.76 36.71 -15.40
CA PHE A 273 -8.08 35.48 -14.69
C PHE A 273 -6.88 35.01 -13.85
N ALA A 274 -7.12 34.09 -12.93
CA ALA A 274 -6.08 33.43 -12.17
C ALA A 274 -6.02 31.93 -12.50
N THR A 275 -4.91 31.27 -12.14
CA THR A 275 -4.73 29.84 -12.45
C THR A 275 -4.21 29.05 -11.26
N VAL A 276 -4.65 27.81 -11.17
CA VAL A 276 -4.06 26.80 -10.29
C VAL A 276 -3.47 25.69 -11.16
N PRO A 277 -2.14 25.48 -11.12
CA PRO A 277 -1.47 24.47 -11.93
C PRO A 277 -1.68 23.05 -11.36
N PRO A 278 -1.63 21.99 -12.19
CA PRO A 278 -1.71 20.63 -11.70
C PRO A 278 -0.49 20.27 -10.83
N GLY A 279 -0.58 19.17 -10.09
CA GLY A 279 0.58 18.61 -9.36
C GLY A 279 0.83 19.20 -7.97
N ILE A 280 0.12 20.25 -7.56
CA ILE A 280 0.02 20.60 -6.13
C ILE A 280 -0.78 19.53 -5.37
N PRO A 281 -0.63 19.41 -4.04
CA PRO A 281 -1.48 18.51 -3.23
C PRO A 281 -2.97 18.85 -3.38
N HIS A 282 -3.82 17.84 -3.51
CA HIS A 282 -5.29 18.03 -3.61
C HIS A 282 -5.88 18.85 -2.45
N ALA A 283 -5.33 18.74 -1.23
CA ALA A 283 -5.74 19.54 -0.08
C ALA A 283 -5.50 21.04 -0.26
N ALA A 284 -4.44 21.43 -0.98
CA ALA A 284 -4.18 22.83 -1.33
C ALA A 284 -5.14 23.31 -2.43
N ALA A 285 -5.46 22.46 -3.42
CA ALA A 285 -6.51 22.78 -4.40
C ALA A 285 -7.88 22.94 -3.73
N ALA A 286 -8.20 22.13 -2.72
CA ALA A 286 -9.42 22.25 -1.92
C ALA A 286 -9.47 23.56 -1.10
N GLN A 287 -8.33 24.05 -0.62
CA GLN A 287 -8.25 25.36 0.02
C GLN A 287 -8.54 26.50 -0.97
N VAL A 288 -8.01 26.44 -2.19
CA VAL A 288 -8.36 27.44 -3.22
C VAL A 288 -9.87 27.41 -3.52
N LEU A 289 -10.46 26.22 -3.63
CA LEU A 289 -11.91 26.07 -3.79
C LEU A 289 -12.68 26.72 -2.63
N GLN A 290 -12.25 26.52 -1.39
CA GLN A 290 -12.85 27.13 -0.18
C GLN A 290 -12.87 28.67 -0.24
N GLN A 291 -11.91 29.28 -0.94
CA GLN A 291 -11.80 30.73 -1.09
C GLN A 291 -12.62 31.28 -2.27
N CYS A 292 -13.13 30.43 -3.16
CA CYS A 292 -14.01 30.80 -4.27
C CYS A 292 -15.49 30.91 -3.84
N ARG A 293 -16.28 31.71 -4.56
CA ARG A 293 -17.73 31.87 -4.31
C ARG A 293 -18.55 30.67 -4.76
N PHE A 294 -18.13 30.04 -5.86
CA PHE A 294 -18.70 28.80 -6.40
C PHE A 294 -17.71 28.17 -7.40
N LEU A 295 -18.01 26.94 -7.83
CA LEU A 295 -17.29 26.22 -8.89
C LEU A 295 -18.21 26.01 -10.10
N LEU A 296 -17.72 26.26 -11.31
CA LEU A 296 -18.30 25.82 -12.58
C LEU A 296 -17.46 24.69 -13.17
N GLY A 297 -18.07 23.53 -13.48
CA GLY A 297 -17.40 22.52 -14.31
C GLY A 297 -17.93 21.10 -14.23
N GLY A 298 -17.34 20.21 -15.03
CA GLY A 298 -17.80 18.82 -15.20
C GLY A 298 -16.91 17.76 -14.53
N ARG A 299 -15.85 18.16 -13.81
CA ARG A 299 -14.95 17.23 -13.10
C ARG A 299 -15.56 16.77 -11.77
N TYR A 300 -16.03 15.51 -11.73
CA TYR A 300 -16.62 14.87 -10.54
C TYR A 300 -15.91 15.14 -9.21
N HIS A 301 -14.60 14.87 -9.13
CA HIS A 301 -13.87 15.06 -7.87
C HIS A 301 -13.62 16.53 -7.51
N MET A 302 -13.58 17.44 -8.49
CA MET A 302 -13.54 18.88 -8.19
C MET A 302 -14.85 19.32 -7.56
N ALA A 303 -15.98 18.80 -8.04
CA ALA A 303 -17.28 19.04 -7.42
C ALA A 303 -17.31 18.52 -5.97
N ILE A 304 -16.83 17.29 -5.72
CA ILE A 304 -16.74 16.74 -4.34
C ILE A 304 -15.87 17.61 -3.44
N MET A 305 -14.66 17.97 -3.87
CA MET A 305 -13.77 18.80 -3.06
C MET A 305 -14.36 20.19 -2.80
N ALA A 306 -15.05 20.78 -3.77
CA ALA A 306 -15.72 22.07 -3.60
C ALA A 306 -16.83 21.97 -2.56
N VAL A 307 -17.73 20.98 -2.66
CA VAL A 307 -18.82 20.85 -1.68
C VAL A 307 -18.30 20.61 -0.27
N VAL A 308 -17.27 19.77 -0.10
CA VAL A 308 -16.65 19.51 1.21
C VAL A 308 -15.95 20.74 1.76
N ALA A 309 -15.36 21.56 0.88
CA ALA A 309 -14.76 22.84 1.24
C ALA A 309 -15.81 23.92 1.60
N GLY A 310 -17.11 23.65 1.42
CA GLY A 310 -18.19 24.61 1.65
C GLY A 310 -18.52 25.49 0.45
N THR A 311 -18.02 25.15 -0.74
CA THR A 311 -18.16 25.92 -1.98
C THR A 311 -19.24 25.28 -2.87
N PRO A 312 -20.33 26.00 -3.20
CA PRO A 312 -21.38 25.48 -4.06
C PRO A 312 -20.89 25.25 -5.50
N VAL A 313 -21.55 24.35 -6.22
CA VAL A 313 -21.10 23.88 -7.54
C VAL A 313 -22.24 23.98 -8.56
N ILE A 314 -21.94 24.64 -9.69
CA ILE A 314 -22.69 24.55 -10.95
C ILE A 314 -22.09 23.38 -11.72
N GLN A 315 -22.78 22.24 -11.69
CA GLN A 315 -22.27 21.02 -12.30
C GLN A 315 -22.57 21.00 -13.80
N LEU A 316 -21.56 20.62 -14.59
CA LEU A 316 -21.70 20.33 -16.01
C LEU A 316 -21.59 18.82 -16.27
N PRO A 317 -21.99 18.31 -17.45
CA PRO A 317 -21.93 16.89 -17.76
C PRO A 317 -20.49 16.39 -17.70
N GLY A 318 -20.30 15.20 -17.12
CA GLY A 318 -18.98 14.59 -16.89
C GLY A 318 -18.57 13.59 -17.98
N ASN A 319 -17.64 12.68 -17.68
CA ASN A 319 -17.38 11.57 -18.60
C ASN A 319 -18.41 10.43 -18.52
N SER A 320 -19.15 10.38 -17.41
CA SER A 320 -20.25 9.46 -17.14
C SER A 320 -21.25 10.18 -16.24
N TYR A 321 -22.35 9.53 -15.87
CA TYR A 321 -23.44 10.06 -15.04
C TYR A 321 -23.09 10.41 -13.58
N LYS A 322 -21.79 10.46 -13.24
CA LYS A 322 -21.33 10.63 -11.86
C LYS A 322 -21.79 11.94 -11.24
N ASN A 323 -21.90 12.99 -12.05
CA ASN A 323 -22.29 14.32 -11.57
C ASN A 323 -23.80 14.34 -11.22
N GLU A 324 -24.62 13.68 -12.02
CA GLU A 324 -26.04 13.46 -11.74
C GLU A 324 -26.23 12.57 -10.51
N GLY A 325 -25.41 11.52 -10.37
CA GLY A 325 -25.36 10.70 -9.18
C GLY A 325 -24.99 11.48 -7.92
N LEU A 326 -23.99 12.37 -8.01
CA LEU A 326 -23.60 13.28 -6.93
C LEU A 326 -24.72 14.27 -6.60
N SER A 327 -25.37 14.85 -7.60
CA SER A 327 -26.51 15.74 -7.42
C SER A 327 -27.62 15.05 -6.63
N ALA A 328 -27.95 13.81 -7.01
CA ALA A 328 -28.93 12.99 -6.33
C ALA A 328 -28.54 12.69 -4.87
N MET A 329 -27.27 12.36 -4.60
CA MET A 329 -26.75 12.19 -3.24
C MET A 329 -26.95 13.45 -2.37
N LEU A 330 -26.74 14.63 -2.95
CA LEU A 330 -26.89 15.94 -2.30
C LEU A 330 -28.34 16.43 -2.28
N GLY A 331 -29.33 15.54 -2.46
CA GLY A 331 -30.75 15.91 -2.44
C GLY A 331 -31.21 16.78 -3.63
N GLY A 332 -30.41 16.86 -4.70
CA GLY A 332 -30.65 17.66 -5.90
C GLY A 332 -30.20 19.12 -5.79
N LEU A 333 -29.37 19.47 -4.81
CA LEU A 333 -28.91 20.85 -4.57
C LEU A 333 -28.01 21.42 -5.68
N SER A 334 -27.28 20.56 -6.39
CA SER A 334 -26.41 20.94 -7.51
C SER A 334 -26.81 20.19 -8.78
N PRO A 335 -27.90 20.59 -9.47
CA PRO A 335 -28.31 19.95 -10.71
C PRO A 335 -27.21 20.06 -11.77
N VAL A 336 -27.18 19.09 -12.68
CA VAL A 336 -26.28 19.14 -13.84
C VAL A 336 -26.94 19.97 -14.94
N ARG A 337 -26.26 21.02 -15.39
CA ARG A 337 -26.73 21.94 -16.45
C ARG A 337 -26.19 21.50 -17.81
N GLY A 338 -26.94 21.76 -18.88
CA GLY A 338 -26.40 21.67 -20.25
C GLY A 338 -25.26 22.68 -20.43
N PHE A 339 -24.32 22.41 -21.34
CA PHE A 339 -23.23 23.35 -21.62
C PHE A 339 -23.75 24.68 -22.21
N ASP A 340 -24.86 24.60 -22.95
CA ASP A 340 -25.55 25.68 -23.65
C ASP A 340 -26.68 26.33 -22.81
N ASP A 341 -27.01 25.78 -21.64
CA ASP A 341 -28.07 26.28 -20.75
C ASP A 341 -27.56 27.45 -19.89
N HIS A 342 -27.19 28.53 -20.59
CA HIS A 342 -26.60 29.72 -19.99
C HIS A 342 -27.51 30.39 -18.97
N ASP A 343 -28.84 30.41 -19.21
CA ASP A 343 -29.82 31.01 -18.30
C ASP A 343 -29.86 30.27 -16.96
N ALA A 344 -29.86 28.93 -16.98
CA ALA A 344 -29.84 28.15 -15.75
C ALA A 344 -28.49 28.25 -15.02
N ILE A 345 -27.37 28.28 -15.76
CA ILE A 345 -26.03 28.49 -15.18
C ILE A 345 -25.94 29.85 -14.48
N ALA A 346 -26.37 30.92 -15.13
CA ALA A 346 -26.43 32.26 -14.56
C ALA A 346 -27.37 32.32 -13.34
N GLY A 347 -28.55 31.69 -13.45
CA GLY A 347 -29.51 31.57 -12.37
C GLY A 347 -28.96 30.90 -11.11
N ASP A 348 -28.22 29.79 -11.28
CA ASP A 348 -27.57 29.09 -10.16
C ASP A 348 -26.51 29.99 -9.49
N ALA A 349 -25.66 30.65 -10.28
CA ALA A 349 -24.65 31.58 -9.76
C ALA A 349 -25.27 32.74 -8.98
N ALA A 350 -26.31 33.37 -9.54
CA ALA A 350 -27.05 34.44 -8.88
C ALA A 350 -27.70 33.95 -7.58
N GLY A 351 -28.26 32.75 -7.58
CA GLY A 351 -28.80 32.09 -6.38
C GLY A 351 -27.75 31.97 -5.27
N PHE A 352 -26.58 31.42 -5.56
CA PHE A 352 -25.49 31.27 -4.60
C PHE A 352 -25.01 32.61 -4.03
N LEU A 353 -24.91 33.64 -4.87
CA LEU A 353 -24.42 34.96 -4.48
C LEU A 353 -25.45 35.78 -3.69
N SER A 354 -26.74 35.61 -3.98
CA SER A 354 -27.82 36.35 -3.30
C SER A 354 -28.06 35.89 -1.86
N ASN A 355 -27.79 34.61 -1.55
CA ASN A 355 -27.98 34.07 -0.20
C ASN A 355 -26.89 33.04 0.17
N PRO A 356 -25.66 33.51 0.46
CA PRO A 356 -24.51 32.64 0.73
C PRO A 356 -24.67 31.84 2.02
N GLU A 357 -25.28 32.42 3.06
CA GLU A 357 -25.50 31.72 4.34
C GLU A 357 -26.48 30.55 4.19
N ARG A 358 -27.58 30.76 3.47
CA ARG A 358 -28.53 29.68 3.15
C ARG A 358 -27.84 28.61 2.30
N THR A 359 -27.11 29.00 1.27
CA THR A 359 -26.37 28.06 0.42
C THR A 359 -25.41 27.19 1.23
N ALA A 360 -24.64 27.79 2.14
CA ALA A 360 -23.75 27.07 3.03
C ALA A 360 -24.49 26.19 4.06
N SER A 361 -25.68 26.61 4.51
CA SER A 361 -26.54 25.81 5.39
C SER A 361 -27.09 24.57 4.67
N ASP A 362 -27.64 24.76 3.48
CA ASP A 362 -28.24 23.69 2.67
C ASP A 362 -27.16 22.67 2.26
N LEU A 363 -25.95 23.14 1.92
CA LEU A 363 -24.81 22.29 1.62
C LEU A 363 -24.36 21.44 2.81
N ARG A 364 -24.26 22.05 4.01
CA ARG A 364 -23.92 21.32 5.24
C ARG A 364 -24.95 20.25 5.55
N ALA A 365 -26.25 20.56 5.43
CA ALA A 365 -27.32 19.60 5.62
C ALA A 365 -27.24 18.43 4.60
N ALA A 366 -26.91 18.72 3.35
CA ALA A 366 -26.75 17.69 2.32
C ALA A 366 -25.52 16.77 2.55
N LEU A 367 -24.49 17.25 3.24
CA LEU A 367 -23.28 16.48 3.55
C LEU A 367 -23.40 15.58 4.80
N GLU A 368 -24.36 15.85 5.68
CA GLU A 368 -24.54 15.08 6.93
C GLU A 368 -24.78 13.57 6.65
N PRO A 369 -25.72 13.16 5.77
CA PRO A 369 -25.91 11.74 5.46
C PRO A 369 -24.70 11.08 4.79
N ILE A 370 -23.90 11.86 4.05
CA ILE A 370 -22.69 11.38 3.39
C ILE A 370 -21.60 11.10 4.44
N THR A 371 -21.45 12.00 5.40
CA THR A 371 -20.47 11.90 6.50
C THR A 371 -20.79 10.71 7.40
N GLU A 372 -22.06 10.54 7.76
CA GLU A 372 -22.52 9.40 8.58
C GLU A 372 -22.19 8.06 7.89
N ARG A 373 -22.44 7.96 6.58
CA ARG A 373 -22.14 6.74 5.80
C ARG A 373 -20.65 6.42 5.76
N LEU A 374 -19.79 7.43 5.56
CA LEU A 374 -18.34 7.24 5.59
C LEU A 374 -17.86 6.79 6.97
N GLN A 375 -18.45 7.32 8.05
CA GLN A 375 -18.15 6.88 9.41
C GLN A 375 -18.55 5.42 9.64
N GLN A 376 -19.76 5.02 9.24
CA GLN A 376 -20.22 3.64 9.34
C GLN A 376 -19.37 2.68 8.50
N ALA A 377 -18.96 3.10 7.30
CA ALA A 377 -18.03 2.34 6.47
C ALA A 377 -16.65 2.19 7.14
N GLY A 378 -16.12 3.26 7.75
CA GLY A 378 -14.87 3.23 8.52
C GLY A 378 -14.91 2.22 9.67
N HIS A 379 -15.97 2.25 10.50
CA HIS A 379 -16.15 1.27 11.57
C HIS A 379 -16.24 -0.17 11.04
N TYR A 380 -16.97 -0.38 9.93
CA TYR A 380 -17.07 -1.69 9.29
C TYR A 380 -15.70 -2.18 8.81
N PHE A 381 -14.92 -1.35 8.10
CA PHE A 381 -13.59 -1.74 7.63
C PHE A 381 -12.64 -2.05 8.79
N ALA A 382 -12.65 -1.24 9.85
CA ALA A 382 -11.83 -1.49 11.02
C ALA A 382 -12.16 -2.83 11.69
N ALA A 383 -13.46 -3.15 11.87
CA ALA A 383 -13.90 -4.42 12.43
C ALA A 383 -13.50 -5.60 11.52
N VAL A 384 -13.72 -5.50 10.20
CA VAL A 384 -13.34 -6.58 9.28
C VAL A 384 -11.83 -6.81 9.28
N GLN A 385 -11.01 -5.75 9.25
CA GLN A 385 -9.54 -5.83 9.26
C GLN A 385 -8.99 -6.43 10.56
N LYS A 386 -9.68 -6.25 11.69
CA LYS A 386 -9.39 -6.92 12.97
C LYS A 386 -9.75 -8.41 12.97
N GLY A 387 -10.41 -8.91 11.93
CA GLY A 387 -10.95 -10.27 11.89
C GLY A 387 -12.21 -10.43 12.76
N GLN A 388 -12.96 -9.35 13.00
CA GLN A 388 -14.24 -9.44 13.72
C GLN A 388 -15.36 -9.77 12.73
N PRO A 389 -16.23 -10.75 13.04
CA PRO A 389 -17.39 -11.05 12.22
C PRO A 389 -18.43 -9.94 12.38
N VAL A 390 -18.49 -9.01 11.43
CA VAL A 390 -19.42 -7.88 11.43
C VAL A 390 -20.30 -7.92 10.17
N PRO A 391 -21.62 -7.69 10.28
CA PRO A 391 -22.47 -7.50 9.10
C PRO A 391 -22.19 -6.14 8.45
N VAL A 392 -22.49 -6.02 7.16
CA VAL A 392 -22.46 -4.71 6.50
C VAL A 392 -23.56 -3.84 7.12
N PRO A 393 -23.28 -2.59 7.54
CA PRO A 393 -24.29 -1.72 8.13
C PRO A 393 -25.51 -1.54 7.21
N GLU A 394 -26.72 -1.67 7.76
CA GLU A 394 -27.98 -1.56 7.01
C GLU A 394 -28.12 -0.21 6.28
N LEU A 395 -27.60 0.86 6.89
CA LEU A 395 -27.55 2.20 6.29
C LEU A 395 -26.93 2.16 4.89
N LEU A 396 -25.86 1.39 4.69
CA LEU A 396 -25.17 1.28 3.41
C LEU A 396 -25.98 0.52 2.34
N GLY A 397 -27.04 -0.19 2.72
CA GLY A 397 -27.95 -0.87 1.78
C GLY A 397 -28.92 0.05 1.03
N THR A 398 -28.92 1.35 1.32
CA THR A 398 -29.74 2.37 0.66
C THR A 398 -28.90 3.54 0.18
N VAL A 399 -29.45 4.39 -0.70
CA VAL A 399 -28.78 5.60 -1.19
C VAL A 399 -29.12 6.83 -0.33
N PRO A 400 -28.20 7.79 -0.13
CA PRO A 400 -28.52 9.09 0.47
C PRO A 400 -29.26 10.00 -0.52
N GLY A 401 -29.92 11.03 -0.01
CA GLY A 401 -30.57 12.05 -0.84
C GLY A 401 -31.77 11.51 -1.62
N LYS A 402 -31.80 11.76 -2.93
CA LYS A 402 -32.92 11.38 -3.81
C LYS A 402 -32.55 10.15 -4.66
N PRO A 403 -33.47 9.17 -4.82
CA PRO A 403 -33.31 8.11 -5.81
C PRO A 403 -33.26 8.68 -7.23
N VAL A 404 -32.51 8.04 -8.11
CA VAL A 404 -32.38 8.41 -9.53
C VAL A 404 -32.20 7.16 -10.37
N ALA A 405 -32.92 7.08 -11.49
CA ALA A 405 -32.91 5.91 -12.35
C ALA A 405 -31.78 5.98 -13.38
N ALA A 406 -30.92 4.96 -13.42
CA ALA A 406 -29.84 4.83 -14.38
C ALA A 406 -30.30 4.82 -15.84
N ALA A 407 -31.50 4.28 -16.10
CA ALA A 407 -32.09 4.22 -17.43
C ALA A 407 -32.24 5.61 -18.09
N ALA A 408 -32.43 6.67 -17.30
CA ALA A 408 -32.56 8.04 -17.81
C ALA A 408 -31.23 8.62 -18.34
N HIS A 409 -30.10 8.02 -17.96
CA HIS A 409 -28.76 8.55 -18.25
C HIS A 409 -27.90 7.60 -19.10
N PHE A 410 -28.24 6.31 -19.14
CA PHE A 410 -27.42 5.26 -19.76
C PHE A 410 -27.12 5.51 -21.24
N ALA A 411 -28.13 5.78 -22.07
CA ALA A 411 -27.95 5.95 -23.51
C ALA A 411 -26.97 7.07 -23.85
N THR A 412 -27.18 8.25 -23.24
CA THR A 412 -26.36 9.44 -23.39
C THR A 412 -24.90 9.18 -23.01
N TYR A 413 -24.66 8.59 -21.84
CA TYR A 413 -23.31 8.35 -21.37
C TYR A 413 -22.62 7.15 -22.02
N CYS A 414 -23.37 6.20 -22.56
CA CYS A 414 -22.81 5.17 -23.42
C CYS A 414 -22.32 5.73 -24.75
N ALA A 415 -23.10 6.59 -25.40
CA ALA A 415 -22.67 7.29 -26.61
C ALA A 415 -21.38 8.10 -26.36
N ASN A 416 -21.33 8.89 -25.27
CA ASN A 416 -20.13 9.63 -24.89
C ASN A 416 -18.93 8.69 -24.63
N THR A 417 -19.15 7.55 -23.97
CA THR A 417 -18.08 6.59 -23.67
C THR A 417 -17.52 5.93 -24.92
N LEU A 418 -18.38 5.57 -25.88
CA LEU A 418 -17.98 4.98 -27.16
C LEU A 418 -17.18 5.98 -28.01
N MET A 419 -17.65 7.23 -28.14
CA MET A 419 -16.88 8.29 -28.83
C MET A 419 -15.49 8.49 -28.22
N ARG A 420 -15.40 8.46 -26.88
CA ARG A 420 -14.12 8.55 -26.18
C ARG A 420 -13.22 7.34 -26.40
N ALA A 421 -13.78 6.16 -26.66
CA ALA A 421 -13.02 4.95 -26.96
C ALA A 421 -12.47 4.97 -28.40
N GLU A 422 -13.27 5.40 -29.37
CA GLU A 422 -12.90 5.48 -30.80
C GLU A 422 -11.76 6.49 -31.06
N GLY A 423 -11.78 7.65 -30.40
CA GLY A 423 -10.74 8.68 -30.51
C GLY A 423 -9.50 8.46 -29.63
N PHE A 424 -9.45 7.36 -28.86
CA PHE A 424 -8.38 7.16 -27.86
C PHE A 424 -7.07 6.69 -28.50
N GLN A 425 -6.10 7.61 -28.69
CA GLN A 425 -4.74 7.25 -29.10
C GLN A 425 -3.86 6.86 -27.90
N TYR A 426 -3.71 5.55 -27.69
CA TYR A 426 -3.07 4.94 -26.51
C TYR A 426 -1.59 5.33 -26.27
N ASN A 427 -0.87 5.85 -27.26
CA ASN A 427 0.54 6.20 -27.14
C ASN A 427 0.81 7.59 -26.50
N GLN A 428 -0.20 8.43 -26.29
CA GLN A 428 0.02 9.81 -25.82
C GLN A 428 0.13 9.97 -24.28
N ILE A 429 -0.13 8.92 -23.49
CA ILE A 429 0.03 8.99 -22.02
C ILE A 429 1.45 8.52 -21.62
N ALA A 430 2.46 9.23 -22.12
CA ALA A 430 3.86 8.97 -21.76
C ALA A 430 4.39 9.91 -20.65
N GLY A 431 3.57 10.85 -20.16
CA GLY A 431 4.03 11.96 -19.31
C GLY A 431 3.83 11.83 -17.80
N ASP A 432 2.95 10.95 -17.30
CA ASP A 432 2.48 10.98 -15.90
C ASP A 432 2.98 9.82 -15.01
N GLY A 433 3.95 9.02 -15.49
CA GLY A 433 4.56 7.96 -14.69
C GLY A 433 3.63 6.77 -14.38
N LEU A 434 2.51 6.61 -15.09
CA LEU A 434 1.58 5.50 -14.92
C LEU A 434 2.28 4.13 -14.98
N GLY A 435 1.92 3.24 -14.07
CA GLY A 435 2.50 1.91 -13.94
C GLY A 435 3.90 1.84 -13.29
N LYS A 436 4.55 2.97 -12.96
CA LYS A 436 5.78 2.95 -12.15
C LYS A 436 5.46 2.84 -10.68
N GLU A 437 6.39 2.26 -9.93
CA GLU A 437 6.29 2.29 -8.47
C GLU A 437 6.46 3.75 -8.00
N PRO A 438 5.65 4.23 -7.06
CA PRO A 438 5.73 5.61 -6.58
C PRO A 438 7.12 5.95 -6.02
N PRO A 439 7.66 7.14 -6.31
CA PRO A 439 8.87 7.61 -5.67
C PRO A 439 8.59 7.89 -4.17
N PRO A 440 9.61 7.79 -3.29
CA PRO A 440 9.44 8.04 -1.85
C PRO A 440 8.72 9.34 -1.52
N HIS A 441 9.04 10.43 -2.25
CA HIS A 441 8.41 11.73 -2.06
C HIS A 441 6.88 11.66 -2.25
N ALA A 442 6.40 10.94 -3.26
CA ALA A 442 4.96 10.83 -3.53
C ALA A 442 4.21 10.01 -2.46
N ILE A 443 4.91 9.14 -1.71
CA ILE A 443 4.33 8.34 -0.63
C ILE A 443 4.26 9.15 0.66
N PHE A 444 5.34 9.86 1.02
CA PHE A 444 5.47 10.45 2.34
C PHE A 444 5.17 11.95 2.39
N ALA A 445 5.48 12.72 1.34
CA ALA A 445 5.49 14.19 1.43
C ALA A 445 4.14 14.78 1.85
N PRO A 446 2.99 14.37 1.26
CA PRO A 446 1.70 14.93 1.67
C PRO A 446 1.41 14.73 3.17
N LEU A 447 1.76 13.56 3.71
CA LEU A 447 1.50 13.19 5.10
C LEU A 447 2.48 13.86 6.07
N VAL A 448 3.77 13.93 5.68
CA VAL A 448 4.83 14.57 6.47
C VAL A 448 4.60 16.08 6.55
N THR A 449 4.30 16.73 5.42
CA THR A 449 3.99 18.15 5.37
C THR A 449 2.75 18.48 6.19
N ALA A 450 1.66 17.72 6.05
CA ALA A 450 0.45 17.91 6.84
C ALA A 450 0.72 17.75 8.35
N TYR A 451 1.46 16.71 8.74
CA TYR A 451 1.82 16.49 10.15
C TYR A 451 2.65 17.64 10.74
N HIS A 452 3.66 18.13 10.00
CA HIS A 452 4.48 19.27 10.42
C HIS A 452 3.70 20.59 10.45
N ALA A 453 2.67 20.73 9.62
CA ALA A 453 1.74 21.86 9.65
C ALA A 453 0.72 21.79 10.81
N GLY A 454 0.78 20.76 11.67
CA GLY A 454 -0.08 20.60 12.84
C GLY A 454 -1.34 19.76 12.61
N ASP A 455 -1.53 19.20 11.41
CA ASP A 455 -2.63 18.26 11.15
C ASP A 455 -2.26 16.87 11.70
N HIS A 456 -2.53 16.64 12.97
CA HIS A 456 -2.26 15.35 13.62
C HIS A 456 -3.27 14.24 13.26
N ALA A 457 -4.37 14.54 12.55
CA ALA A 457 -5.30 13.51 12.12
C ALA A 457 -4.71 12.63 11.00
N VAL A 458 -3.66 13.06 10.30
CA VAL A 458 -2.92 12.21 9.34
C VAL A 458 -2.00 11.18 10.01
N ARG A 459 -1.86 11.18 11.35
CA ARG A 459 -0.90 10.35 12.09
C ARG A 459 -1.01 8.86 11.75
N ASN A 460 -2.21 8.30 11.69
CA ASN A 460 -2.39 6.88 11.36
C ASN A 460 -1.96 6.57 9.93
N SER A 461 -2.35 7.42 8.96
CA SER A 461 -1.92 7.29 7.56
C SER A 461 -0.40 7.44 7.42
N LEU A 462 0.23 8.33 8.18
CA LEU A 462 1.69 8.51 8.21
C LEU A 462 2.40 7.26 8.75
N LEU A 463 1.96 6.73 9.90
CA LEU A 463 2.47 5.50 10.48
C LEU A 463 2.32 4.31 9.51
N GLN A 464 1.14 4.21 8.89
CA GLN A 464 0.83 3.20 7.88
C GLN A 464 1.80 3.25 6.70
N MET A 465 2.08 4.45 6.16
CA MET A 465 3.02 4.60 5.04
C MET A 465 4.46 4.27 5.43
N LEU A 466 4.94 4.78 6.58
CA LEU A 466 6.29 4.49 7.07
C LEU A 466 6.49 2.98 7.30
N ARG A 467 5.49 2.30 7.86
CA ARG A 467 5.48 0.84 8.09
C ARG A 467 5.44 0.05 6.77
N SER A 468 4.66 0.50 5.80
CA SER A 468 4.46 -0.22 4.52
C SER A 468 5.65 -0.08 3.58
N PHE A 469 6.37 1.05 3.66
CA PHE A 469 7.44 1.40 2.73
C PHE A 469 8.76 1.77 3.45
N PRO A 470 9.26 0.98 4.42
CA PRO A 470 10.40 1.38 5.25
C PRO A 470 11.68 1.56 4.42
N GLY A 471 11.87 0.76 3.36
CA GLY A 471 12.99 0.90 2.44
C GLY A 471 12.97 2.17 1.59
N LYS A 472 11.81 2.82 1.42
CA LYS A 472 11.68 4.07 0.65
C LYS A 472 12.20 5.27 1.43
N ILE A 473 12.21 5.23 2.77
CA ILE A 473 12.78 6.33 3.60
C ILE A 473 14.25 6.55 3.26
N GLY A 474 15.04 5.46 3.19
CA GLY A 474 16.45 5.53 2.83
C GLY A 474 16.70 5.99 1.39
N ALA A 475 15.76 5.71 0.48
CA ALA A 475 15.80 6.11 -0.93
C ALA A 475 15.29 7.54 -1.19
N SER A 476 14.78 8.23 -0.18
CA SER A 476 14.38 9.65 -0.27
C SER A 476 15.59 10.55 -0.50
N GLN A 477 15.36 11.69 -1.14
CA GLN A 477 16.36 12.76 -1.25
C GLN A 477 16.83 13.20 0.15
N PRO A 478 18.11 13.59 0.34
CA PRO A 478 18.66 13.87 1.66
C PRO A 478 17.84 14.85 2.51
N ASP A 479 17.41 15.97 1.92
CA ASP A 479 16.64 17.00 2.63
C ASP A 479 15.28 16.49 3.08
N PHE A 480 14.55 15.82 2.17
CA PHE A 480 13.25 15.25 2.49
C PHE A 480 13.34 14.08 3.48
N ARG A 481 14.42 13.28 3.42
CA ARG A 481 14.71 12.26 4.42
C ARG A 481 14.93 12.89 5.80
N ASN A 482 15.63 14.00 5.88
CA ASN A 482 15.81 14.74 7.13
C ASN A 482 14.48 15.31 7.65
N GLU A 483 13.56 15.72 6.77
CA GLU A 483 12.20 16.12 7.17
C GLU A 483 11.39 14.97 7.77
N ILE A 484 11.47 13.76 7.20
CA ILE A 484 10.89 12.55 7.79
C ILE A 484 11.51 12.28 9.17
N TYR A 485 12.82 12.45 9.29
CA TYR A 485 13.54 12.22 10.54
C TYR A 485 13.34 13.29 11.62
N ARG A 486 12.72 14.43 11.30
CA ARG A 486 12.24 15.41 12.29
C ARG A 486 10.90 15.00 12.92
N LEU A 487 10.26 13.94 12.45
CA LEU A 487 9.08 13.39 13.11
C LEU A 487 9.44 12.92 14.54
N PRO A 488 8.49 12.97 15.50
CA PRO A 488 8.70 12.46 16.84
C PRO A 488 9.25 11.01 16.84
N PRO A 489 10.26 10.67 17.65
CA PRO A 489 10.85 9.33 17.70
C PRO A 489 9.83 8.20 17.91
N GLU A 490 8.75 8.47 18.65
CA GLU A 490 7.67 7.52 18.90
C GLU A 490 6.94 7.11 17.62
N ILE A 491 6.82 8.01 16.63
CA ILE A 491 6.20 7.70 15.33
C ILE A 491 7.07 6.71 14.56
N LEU A 492 8.38 6.97 14.50
CA LEU A 492 9.33 6.10 13.79
C LEU A 492 9.40 4.72 14.47
N ALA A 493 9.42 4.69 15.79
CA ALA A 493 9.41 3.46 16.57
C ALA A 493 8.14 2.63 16.32
N GLN A 494 6.94 3.24 16.37
CA GLN A 494 5.67 2.56 16.13
C GLN A 494 5.52 2.06 14.68
N ALA A 495 6.08 2.79 13.72
CA ALA A 495 6.11 2.38 12.32
C ALA A 495 7.14 1.25 12.05
N GLY A 496 8.07 0.97 12.98
CA GLY A 496 9.21 0.11 12.71
C GLY A 496 10.18 0.71 11.69
N ALA A 497 10.20 2.04 11.59
CA ALA A 497 11.12 2.78 10.73
C ALA A 497 12.52 2.89 11.40
N PRO A 498 13.58 3.09 10.61
CA PRO A 498 14.91 3.37 11.15
C PRO A 498 14.90 4.64 12.01
N ARG A 499 15.64 4.59 13.12
CA ARG A 499 15.86 5.75 13.98
C ARG A 499 16.89 6.67 13.33
N PRO A 500 16.65 7.99 13.27
CA PRO A 500 17.61 8.93 12.71
C PRO A 500 18.81 9.09 13.64
N ALA A 501 19.96 9.37 13.05
CA ALA A 501 21.13 9.78 13.81
C ALA A 501 20.84 11.05 14.63
N ASN A 502 21.24 11.06 15.89
CA ASN A 502 21.33 12.26 16.71
C ASN A 502 22.46 13.15 16.17
N PRO A 503 22.16 14.34 15.61
CA PRO A 503 23.18 15.19 15.01
C PRO A 503 24.11 15.82 16.06
N GLN A 504 23.67 15.97 17.31
CA GLN A 504 24.51 16.47 18.40
C GLN A 504 25.45 15.39 18.94
N GLU A 505 25.07 14.12 18.81
CA GLU A 505 25.76 13.00 19.44
C GLU A 505 25.90 11.78 18.51
N PRO A 506 26.47 11.93 17.31
CA PRO A 506 26.54 10.84 16.34
C PRO A 506 27.36 9.65 16.87
N ILE A 507 27.00 8.46 16.40
CA ILE A 507 27.73 7.21 16.66
C ILE A 507 28.46 6.80 15.38
N ALA A 508 29.66 7.35 15.17
CA ALA A 508 30.44 7.12 13.95
C ALA A 508 31.51 6.03 14.12
N GLY A 509 31.89 5.71 15.35
CA GLY A 509 32.94 4.73 15.64
C GLY A 509 33.04 4.35 17.11
N LEU A 510 34.15 3.71 17.49
CA LEU A 510 34.45 3.18 18.81
C LEU A 510 34.45 4.23 19.89
N ARG A 511 34.98 5.43 19.60
CA ARG A 511 35.00 6.53 20.57
C ARG A 511 33.58 6.87 21.03
N ASP A 512 32.65 6.97 20.09
CA ASP A 512 31.26 7.33 20.36
C ASP A 512 30.51 6.16 20.98
N LEU A 513 30.82 4.93 20.56
CA LEU A 513 30.28 3.72 21.16
C LEU A 513 30.72 3.56 22.63
N HIS A 514 31.95 3.93 22.98
CA HIS A 514 32.44 3.97 24.36
C HIS A 514 31.88 5.14 25.16
N ARG A 515 31.60 6.28 24.52
CA ARG A 515 30.85 7.37 25.16
C ARG A 515 29.46 6.88 25.57
N LEU A 516 28.82 6.08 24.72
CA LEU A 516 27.49 5.51 24.96
C LEU A 516 27.50 4.36 25.98
N CYS A 517 28.37 3.36 25.81
CA CYS A 517 28.38 2.12 26.57
C CYS A 517 29.42 2.10 27.71
N GLY A 518 30.17 3.17 27.94
CA GLY A 518 31.36 3.13 28.80
C GLY A 518 32.48 2.25 28.23
N LYS A 519 33.48 1.92 29.06
CA LYS A 519 34.67 1.13 28.67
C LYS A 519 34.81 -0.19 29.42
N HIS A 520 34.08 -0.37 30.52
CA HIS A 520 34.24 -1.52 31.41
C HIS A 520 33.18 -2.59 31.12
N ILE A 521 33.64 -3.79 30.73
CA ILE A 521 32.77 -4.92 30.34
C ILE A 521 31.82 -5.33 31.47
N GLY A 522 32.29 -5.33 32.73
CA GLY A 522 31.45 -5.66 33.88
C GLY A 522 30.30 -4.66 34.09
N GLU A 523 30.55 -3.37 33.85
CA GLU A 523 29.51 -2.33 33.92
C GLU A 523 28.52 -2.46 32.76
N MET A 524 28.99 -2.70 31.54
CA MET A 524 28.13 -2.97 30.38
C MET A 524 27.25 -4.20 30.62
N LYS A 525 27.79 -5.24 31.26
CA LYS A 525 27.04 -6.46 31.60
C LYS A 525 25.90 -6.15 32.57
N ALA A 526 26.17 -5.32 33.59
CA ALA A 526 25.20 -4.96 34.62
C ALA A 526 24.16 -3.92 34.18
N ARG A 527 24.52 -2.99 33.28
CA ARG A 527 23.59 -1.99 32.76
C ARG A 527 22.66 -2.57 31.72
N ILE A 528 21.44 -2.01 31.66
CA ILE A 528 20.38 -2.41 30.73
C ILE A 528 20.16 -1.31 29.71
N VAL A 529 20.00 -1.68 28.45
CA VAL A 529 19.62 -0.76 27.39
C VAL A 529 18.20 -0.24 27.66
N PRO A 530 17.98 1.09 27.67
CA PRO A 530 16.66 1.65 27.93
C PRO A 530 15.57 1.12 26.98
N GLY A 531 14.36 0.94 27.51
CA GLY A 531 13.17 0.49 26.79
C GLY A 531 12.45 -0.66 27.49
N ILE A 532 11.19 -0.89 27.13
CA ILE A 532 10.31 -1.87 27.80
C ILE A 532 10.56 -3.29 27.27
N ALA A 533 10.79 -3.45 25.97
CA ALA A 533 11.04 -4.74 25.34
C ALA A 533 11.90 -4.60 24.07
N PRO A 534 12.64 -5.66 23.68
CA PRO A 534 13.39 -5.70 22.42
C PRO A 534 12.49 -5.46 21.20
N SER A 535 12.90 -4.55 20.32
CA SER A 535 12.24 -4.36 19.02
C SER A 535 12.63 -5.44 18.00
N PRO A 536 11.74 -5.79 17.04
CA PRO A 536 12.10 -6.74 15.99
C PRO A 536 13.17 -6.14 15.05
N PRO A 537 13.99 -6.98 14.38
CA PRO A 537 15.00 -6.48 13.46
C PRO A 537 14.41 -5.61 12.34
N ARG A 538 15.01 -4.44 12.11
CA ARG A 538 14.55 -3.46 11.11
C ARG A 538 15.41 -3.45 9.85
N ALA A 539 14.91 -2.78 8.81
CA ALA A 539 15.63 -2.63 7.55
C ALA A 539 16.98 -1.92 7.78
N LYS A 540 18.02 -2.38 7.09
CA LYS A 540 19.34 -1.77 7.13
C LYS A 540 19.29 -0.35 6.55
N VAL A 541 19.85 0.62 7.27
CA VAL A 541 20.09 1.99 6.79
C VAL A 541 21.56 2.19 6.44
N SER A 542 21.84 3.02 5.43
CA SER A 542 23.21 3.26 4.96
C SER A 542 24.04 4.10 5.94
N ASP A 543 23.44 5.01 6.68
CA ASP A 543 24.12 5.78 7.72
C ASP A 543 24.42 4.92 8.96
N ILE A 544 25.68 4.94 9.43
CA ILE A 544 26.13 4.09 10.56
C ILE A 544 25.50 4.50 11.88
N SER A 545 25.36 5.81 12.14
CA SER A 545 24.80 6.31 13.39
C SER A 545 23.33 5.91 13.51
N SER A 546 22.54 6.13 12.45
CA SER A 546 21.14 5.71 12.34
C SER A 546 21.00 4.18 12.49
N HIS A 547 21.93 3.41 11.91
CA HIS A 547 21.95 1.95 12.07
C HIS A 547 22.17 1.57 13.53
N ILE A 548 23.20 2.10 14.19
CA ILE A 548 23.51 1.74 15.58
C ILE A 548 22.40 2.19 16.53
N GLU A 549 21.78 3.34 16.31
CA GLU A 549 20.62 3.77 17.09
C GLU A 549 19.42 2.83 16.93
N THR A 550 19.14 2.41 15.69
CA THR A 550 18.09 1.42 15.41
C THR A 550 18.42 0.08 16.07
N LEU A 551 19.68 -0.36 15.95
CA LEU A 551 20.17 -1.60 16.54
C LEU A 551 20.02 -1.61 18.06
N ARG A 552 20.26 -0.46 18.72
CA ARG A 552 20.13 -0.34 20.17
C ARG A 552 18.73 -0.70 20.66
N GLU A 553 17.70 -0.39 19.89
CA GLU A 553 16.31 -0.73 20.21
C GLU A 553 16.03 -2.24 20.10
N GLU A 554 16.78 -2.99 19.29
CA GLU A 554 16.72 -4.47 19.27
C GLU A 554 17.22 -5.09 20.59
N PHE A 555 17.89 -4.32 21.43
CA PHE A 555 18.42 -4.75 22.72
C PHE A 555 17.74 -4.08 23.92
N SER A 556 16.65 -3.33 23.74
CA SER A 556 15.90 -2.73 24.84
C SER A 556 15.51 -3.77 25.91
N GLY A 557 15.76 -3.46 27.18
CA GLY A 557 15.55 -4.39 28.29
C GLY A 557 16.60 -5.50 28.41
N LYS A 558 17.62 -5.53 27.54
CA LYS A 558 18.76 -6.45 27.59
C LYS A 558 20.02 -5.75 28.10
N SER A 559 21.00 -6.56 28.48
CA SER A 559 22.32 -6.07 28.89
C SER A 559 22.98 -5.24 27.79
N GLU A 560 23.57 -4.11 28.17
CA GLU A 560 24.28 -3.21 27.27
C GLU A 560 25.50 -3.88 26.62
N LEU A 561 26.07 -4.91 27.26
CA LEU A 561 27.13 -5.73 26.68
C LEU A 561 26.69 -6.47 25.39
N LEU A 562 25.42 -6.90 25.32
CA LEU A 562 24.89 -7.58 24.13
C LEU A 562 24.72 -6.60 22.96
N PHE A 563 24.26 -5.38 23.26
CA PHE A 563 24.23 -4.29 22.29
C PHE A 563 25.63 -3.92 21.82
N TYR A 564 26.59 -3.77 22.74
CA TYR A 564 27.98 -3.45 22.41
C TYR A 564 28.59 -4.50 21.49
N HIS A 565 28.37 -5.79 21.77
CA HIS A 565 28.75 -6.91 20.89
C HIS A 565 28.22 -6.73 19.46
N ALA A 566 26.92 -6.47 19.33
CA ALA A 566 26.28 -6.27 18.03
C ALA A 566 26.78 -5.02 17.30
N ALA A 567 26.96 -3.91 18.00
CA ALA A 567 27.45 -2.65 17.45
C ALA A 567 28.89 -2.80 16.91
N LEU A 568 29.76 -3.53 17.60
CA LEU A 568 31.09 -3.86 17.11
C LEU A 568 31.06 -4.65 15.80
N ILE A 569 30.19 -5.65 15.69
CA ILE A 569 29.98 -6.39 14.43
C ILE A 569 29.53 -5.44 13.31
N CYS A 570 28.65 -4.48 13.61
CA CYS A 570 28.23 -3.49 12.62
C CYS A 570 29.38 -2.59 12.15
N LEU A 571 30.25 -2.13 13.04
CA LEU A 571 31.44 -1.36 12.67
C LEU A 571 32.39 -2.18 11.77
N ILE A 572 32.68 -3.43 12.18
CA ILE A 572 33.54 -4.36 11.43
C ILE A 572 33.00 -4.59 10.01
N ARG A 573 31.71 -4.90 9.87
CA ARG A 573 31.07 -5.15 8.56
C ARG A 573 30.95 -3.92 7.68
N ARG A 574 31.11 -2.73 8.26
CA ARG A 574 31.14 -1.45 7.55
C ARG A 574 32.55 -0.94 7.31
N GLU A 575 33.56 -1.75 7.64
CA GLU A 575 34.98 -1.42 7.50
C GLU A 575 35.38 -0.16 8.30
N ILE A 576 34.72 0.08 9.43
CA ILE A 576 34.99 1.21 10.33
C ILE A 576 35.81 0.70 11.50
N GLU A 577 37.04 1.21 11.65
CA GLU A 577 37.97 0.88 12.75
C GLU A 577 38.12 -0.65 12.97
N THR A 578 38.11 -1.41 11.87
CA THR A 578 37.95 -2.88 11.86
C THR A 578 38.88 -3.61 12.84
N SER A 579 40.18 -3.29 12.84
CA SER A 579 41.16 -3.94 13.70
C SER A 579 40.89 -3.70 15.19
N ASP A 580 40.60 -2.46 15.55
CA ASP A 580 40.32 -2.07 16.94
C ASP A 580 38.95 -2.60 17.40
N ALA A 581 37.95 -2.55 16.52
CA ALA A 581 36.62 -3.08 16.80
C ALA A 581 36.67 -4.61 16.99
N PHE A 582 37.43 -5.32 16.17
CA PHE A 582 37.66 -6.75 16.32
C PHE A 582 38.43 -7.08 17.61
N ALA A 583 39.42 -6.28 17.99
CA ALA A 583 40.14 -6.47 19.25
C ALA A 583 39.20 -6.34 20.47
N ARG A 584 38.26 -5.38 20.46
CA ARG A 584 37.23 -5.25 21.50
C ARG A 584 36.22 -6.39 21.48
N PHE A 585 35.81 -6.82 20.28
CA PHE A 585 34.91 -7.96 20.08
C PHE A 585 35.52 -9.26 20.62
N LYS A 586 36.80 -9.51 20.37
CA LYS A 586 37.52 -10.64 20.95
C LYS A 586 37.59 -10.52 22.47
N ALA A 587 37.90 -9.34 23.00
CA ALA A 587 38.04 -9.13 24.44
C ALA A 587 36.75 -9.41 25.24
N ILE A 588 35.57 -9.16 24.66
CA ILE A 588 34.29 -9.51 25.33
C ILE A 588 34.05 -11.03 25.34
N TRP A 589 34.39 -11.74 24.26
CA TRP A 589 34.30 -13.20 24.19
C TRP A 589 35.32 -13.91 25.07
N ASP A 590 36.52 -13.35 25.24
CA ASP A 590 37.54 -13.90 26.14
C ASP A 590 37.12 -13.78 27.63
N LYS A 591 36.39 -12.71 28.00
CA LYS A 591 36.02 -12.43 29.39
C LYS A 591 34.66 -12.99 29.81
N GLU A 592 33.67 -12.96 28.92
CA GLU A 592 32.27 -13.28 29.24
C GLU A 592 31.65 -14.34 28.29
N PRO A 593 32.34 -15.45 27.98
CA PRO A 593 31.87 -16.40 26.97
C PRO A 593 30.54 -17.07 27.32
N ASP A 594 30.36 -17.48 28.59
CA ASP A 594 29.14 -18.16 29.03
C ASP A 594 27.93 -17.23 29.03
N PHE A 595 28.11 -15.99 29.49
CA PHE A 595 27.06 -14.98 29.48
C PHE A 595 26.60 -14.67 28.04
N LEU A 596 27.54 -14.40 27.13
CA LEU A 596 27.22 -14.12 25.73
C LEU A 596 26.53 -15.30 25.05
N ARG A 597 27.02 -16.53 25.27
CA ARG A 597 26.41 -17.75 24.72
C ARG A 597 24.97 -17.95 25.19
N GLN A 598 24.70 -17.68 26.47
CA GLN A 598 23.38 -17.84 27.05
C GLN A 598 22.39 -16.76 26.57
N GLU A 599 22.83 -15.50 26.53
CA GLU A 599 21.92 -14.37 26.34
C GLU A 599 21.76 -13.92 24.88
N LEU A 600 22.74 -14.19 24.00
CA LEU A 600 22.61 -13.88 22.57
C LEU A 600 21.67 -14.88 21.87
N ASP A 601 20.84 -14.38 20.95
CA ASP A 601 20.04 -15.23 20.06
C ASP A 601 20.93 -15.94 19.01
N SER A 602 20.37 -16.93 18.30
CA SER A 602 21.14 -17.68 17.30
C SER A 602 21.65 -16.78 16.17
N ARG A 603 20.96 -15.68 15.83
CA ARG A 603 21.38 -14.74 14.78
C ARG A 603 22.70 -14.05 15.18
N TRP A 604 22.83 -13.60 16.43
CA TRP A 604 24.04 -12.96 16.92
C TRP A 604 25.18 -13.94 17.17
N LEU A 605 24.89 -15.19 17.56
CA LEU A 605 25.89 -16.25 17.67
C LEU A 605 26.49 -16.61 16.29
N ILE A 606 25.67 -16.72 15.25
CA ILE A 606 26.16 -16.93 13.87
C ILE A 606 26.95 -15.71 13.41
N SER A 607 26.47 -14.49 13.72
CA SER A 607 27.21 -13.27 13.36
C SER A 607 28.59 -13.22 14.04
N ALA A 608 28.72 -13.78 15.25
CA ALA A 608 30.01 -13.95 15.90
C ALA A 608 30.90 -14.97 15.16
N CYS A 609 30.34 -16.11 14.73
CA CYS A 609 31.06 -17.07 13.86
C CYS A 609 31.57 -16.40 12.58
N ASP A 610 30.72 -15.66 11.85
CA ASP A 610 31.13 -14.94 10.64
C ASP A 610 32.28 -13.97 10.94
N THR A 611 32.16 -13.20 12.03
CA THR A 611 33.18 -12.22 12.45
C THR A 611 34.53 -12.90 12.76
N PHE A 612 34.55 -14.03 13.46
CA PHE A 612 35.78 -14.78 13.70
C PHE A 612 36.32 -15.47 12.44
N ALA A 613 35.46 -15.96 11.53
CA ALA A 613 35.89 -16.57 10.28
C ALA A 613 36.63 -15.57 9.38
N ASP A 614 36.16 -14.32 9.36
CA ASP A 614 36.73 -13.26 8.53
C ASP A 614 37.99 -12.63 9.15
N HIS A 615 38.03 -12.44 10.48
CA HIS A 615 39.03 -11.58 11.13
C HIS A 615 39.97 -12.26 12.14
N ALA A 616 39.71 -13.52 12.55
CA ALA A 616 40.60 -14.17 13.51
C ALA A 616 41.99 -14.44 12.92
N TYR A 617 43.04 -14.19 13.72
CA TYR A 617 44.42 -14.44 13.28
C TYR A 617 44.72 -15.95 13.11
N ASN A 618 44.17 -16.79 14.01
CA ASN A 618 44.43 -18.23 14.01
C ASN A 618 43.58 -18.94 12.92
N PRO A 619 44.21 -19.59 11.92
CA PRO A 619 43.48 -20.30 10.87
C PRO A 619 42.54 -21.41 11.38
N THR A 620 42.90 -22.08 12.48
CA THR A 620 42.05 -23.09 13.12
C THR A 620 40.77 -22.47 13.68
N VAL A 621 40.88 -21.29 14.31
CA VAL A 621 39.71 -20.56 14.81
C VAL A 621 38.80 -20.13 13.65
N ARG A 622 39.39 -19.66 12.54
CA ARG A 622 38.62 -19.29 11.34
C ARG A 622 37.87 -20.49 10.76
N ALA A 623 38.53 -21.63 10.63
CA ALA A 623 37.93 -22.86 10.11
C ALA A 623 36.79 -23.37 11.01
N LEU A 624 36.99 -23.33 12.32
CA LEU A 624 35.97 -23.73 13.28
C LEU A 624 34.77 -22.78 13.25
N ALA A 625 35.00 -21.47 13.18
CA ALA A 625 33.95 -20.48 13.08
C ALA A 625 33.14 -20.65 11.78
N MET A 626 33.82 -20.88 10.65
CA MET A 626 33.18 -21.18 9.37
C MET A 626 32.30 -22.44 9.42
N THR A 627 32.69 -23.45 10.21
CA THR A 627 31.87 -24.66 10.41
C THR A 627 30.51 -24.32 11.01
N GLY A 628 30.46 -23.43 12.00
CA GLY A 628 29.21 -22.95 12.59
C GLY A 628 28.36 -22.18 11.59
N SER A 629 28.97 -21.28 10.82
CA SER A 629 28.29 -20.51 9.78
C SER A 629 27.69 -21.40 8.70
N VAL A 630 28.46 -22.38 8.18
CA VAL A 630 27.97 -23.33 7.18
C VAL A 630 26.80 -24.14 7.73
N LEU A 631 26.95 -24.73 8.91
CA LEU A 631 25.91 -25.58 9.52
C LEU A 631 24.57 -24.83 9.62
N VAL A 632 24.57 -23.62 10.18
CA VAL A 632 23.31 -22.90 10.40
C VAL A 632 22.78 -22.27 9.11
N ASN A 633 23.63 -21.77 8.22
CA ASN A 633 23.18 -21.20 6.95
C ASN A 633 22.54 -22.28 6.06
N THR A 634 23.08 -23.49 6.04
CA THR A 634 22.47 -24.62 5.33
C THR A 634 21.06 -24.93 5.88
N VAL A 635 20.90 -25.02 7.20
CA VAL A 635 19.57 -25.22 7.80
C VAL A 635 18.63 -24.05 7.51
N LYS A 636 19.13 -22.82 7.60
CA LYS A 636 18.35 -21.62 7.27
C LYS A 636 17.80 -21.66 5.84
N LEU A 637 18.62 -22.06 4.86
CA LEU A 637 18.19 -22.18 3.46
C LEU A 637 17.08 -23.23 3.32
N TYR A 638 17.27 -24.44 3.88
CA TYR A 638 16.27 -25.50 3.79
C TYR A 638 14.96 -25.16 4.50
N GLU A 639 15.02 -24.56 5.70
CA GLU A 639 13.79 -24.13 6.40
C GLU A 639 13.10 -22.96 5.69
N THR A 640 13.85 -22.10 5.00
CA THR A 640 13.29 -21.02 4.18
C THR A 640 12.57 -21.59 2.96
N GLU A 641 13.17 -22.55 2.24
CA GLU A 641 12.52 -23.25 1.14
C GLU A 641 11.27 -24.01 1.62
N ASN A 642 11.35 -24.70 2.76
CA ASN A 642 10.23 -25.40 3.37
C ASN A 642 9.05 -24.45 3.68
N TRP A 643 9.36 -23.24 4.18
CA TRP A 643 8.37 -22.19 4.41
C TRP A 643 7.80 -21.63 3.11
N ALA A 644 8.65 -21.32 2.12
CA ALA A 644 8.23 -20.77 0.83
C ALA A 644 7.33 -21.74 0.03
N ALA A 645 7.55 -23.04 0.19
CA ALA A 645 6.71 -24.09 -0.40
C ALA A 645 5.42 -24.38 0.39
N GLY A 646 5.16 -23.67 1.51
CA GLY A 646 3.96 -23.87 2.33
C GLY A 646 3.91 -25.19 3.09
N ARG A 647 5.05 -25.88 3.25
CA ARG A 647 5.15 -27.21 3.88
C ARG A 647 5.40 -27.17 5.39
N ARG A 648 5.77 -26.00 5.93
CA ARG A 648 6.02 -25.82 7.36
C ARG A 648 4.74 -26.05 8.18
N GLY A 649 4.81 -26.87 9.22
CA GLY A 649 3.68 -27.20 10.09
C GLY A 649 2.70 -28.25 9.55
N GLN A 650 2.97 -28.82 8.37
CA GLN A 650 2.21 -29.96 7.85
C GLN A 650 2.76 -31.28 8.41
N ASP A 651 1.89 -32.26 8.61
CA ASP A 651 2.27 -33.64 8.92
C ASP A 651 2.83 -34.32 7.67
N LEU A 652 4.15 -34.31 7.54
CA LEU A 652 4.84 -34.96 6.43
C LEU A 652 5.08 -36.45 6.75
N ASN A 653 4.76 -37.33 5.80
CA ASN A 653 5.08 -38.75 5.91
C ASN A 653 6.57 -38.98 5.59
N TYR A 654 7.44 -38.74 6.57
CA TYR A 654 8.89 -38.94 6.42
C TYR A 654 9.27 -40.39 6.07
N ARG A 655 8.45 -41.38 6.45
CA ARG A 655 8.72 -42.80 6.17
C ARG A 655 8.53 -43.17 4.69
N ALA A 656 7.90 -42.31 3.89
CA ALA A 656 7.75 -42.53 2.45
C ALA A 656 9.07 -42.32 1.68
N VAL A 657 10.06 -41.64 2.27
CA VAL A 657 11.36 -41.42 1.64
C VAL A 657 12.21 -42.68 1.77
N THR A 658 12.56 -43.28 0.63
CA THR A 658 13.49 -44.41 0.59
C THR A 658 14.93 -43.89 0.56
N SER A 659 15.84 -44.48 1.33
CA SER A 659 17.26 -44.08 1.35
C SER A 659 18.00 -44.33 0.03
N GLN A 660 17.37 -45.06 -0.91
CA GLN A 660 17.89 -45.28 -2.26
C GLN A 660 17.44 -44.19 -3.25
N ALA A 661 16.51 -43.31 -2.86
CA ALA A 661 16.07 -42.21 -3.71
C ALA A 661 17.26 -41.31 -4.05
N ARG A 662 17.52 -41.12 -5.35
CA ARG A 662 18.58 -40.23 -5.82
C ARG A 662 18.10 -38.79 -5.71
N LEU A 663 18.93 -37.94 -5.10
CA LEU A 663 18.67 -36.51 -5.01
C LEU A 663 19.29 -35.79 -6.22
N TYR A 664 20.61 -35.82 -6.34
CA TYR A 664 21.36 -35.25 -7.46
C TYR A 664 22.78 -35.83 -7.48
N ASP A 665 23.44 -35.84 -8.64
CA ASP A 665 24.88 -36.12 -8.82
C ASP A 665 25.47 -37.23 -7.90
N GLY A 666 24.83 -38.40 -7.87
CA GLY A 666 25.28 -39.55 -7.06
C GLY A 666 24.92 -39.50 -5.56
N ILE A 667 24.36 -38.40 -5.05
CA ILE A 667 23.86 -38.26 -3.68
C ILE A 667 22.49 -38.93 -3.56
N SER A 668 22.35 -39.79 -2.54
CA SER A 668 21.09 -40.43 -2.16
C SER A 668 20.46 -39.74 -0.95
N ALA A 669 19.15 -39.95 -0.78
CA ALA A 669 18.41 -39.42 0.34
C ALA A 669 18.92 -39.97 1.68
N PHE A 670 18.94 -39.12 2.70
CA PHE A 670 19.26 -39.55 4.05
C PHE A 670 18.29 -40.63 4.53
N GLN A 671 18.79 -41.69 5.17
CA GLN A 671 17.96 -42.72 5.79
C GLN A 671 17.29 -42.17 7.05
N ILE A 672 16.11 -41.60 6.89
CA ILE A 672 15.33 -41.05 8.00
C ILE A 672 14.99 -42.17 8.98
N GLY A 673 15.28 -41.95 10.26
CA GLY A 673 14.96 -42.86 11.34
C GLY A 673 16.10 -43.82 11.75
N GLY A 674 17.02 -44.13 10.83
CA GLY A 674 18.04 -45.17 11.04
C GLY A 674 19.46 -44.81 10.63
N GLY A 675 19.66 -43.78 9.81
CA GLY A 675 20.96 -43.39 9.27
C GLY A 675 21.94 -42.88 10.33
N ASP A 676 23.25 -43.04 10.07
CA ASP A 676 24.32 -42.68 11.00
C ASP A 676 25.13 -41.44 10.59
N LEU A 677 24.83 -40.85 9.43
CA LEU A 677 25.54 -39.71 8.86
C LEU A 677 25.68 -38.57 9.87
N ILE A 678 24.58 -38.16 10.50
CA ILE A 678 24.64 -37.04 11.45
C ILE A 678 25.29 -37.43 12.78
N ALA A 679 25.07 -38.65 13.29
CA ALA A 679 25.78 -39.13 14.48
C ALA A 679 27.31 -39.14 14.26
N ASN A 680 27.76 -39.52 13.06
CA ASN A 680 29.17 -39.47 12.69
C ASN A 680 29.67 -38.03 12.51
N MET A 681 28.86 -37.12 11.96
CA MET A 681 29.18 -35.69 11.89
C MET A 681 29.35 -35.10 13.30
N GLN A 682 28.42 -35.39 14.21
CA GLN A 682 28.46 -34.95 15.61
C GLN A 682 29.74 -35.42 16.30
N LYS A 683 30.09 -36.71 16.21
CA LYS A 683 31.35 -37.24 16.78
C LYS A 683 32.59 -36.49 16.27
N ARG A 684 32.62 -36.11 14.99
CA ARG A 684 33.73 -35.33 14.41
C ARG A 684 33.77 -33.91 14.96
N LEU A 685 32.62 -33.25 15.09
CA LEU A 685 32.51 -31.93 15.70
C LEU A 685 32.94 -31.96 17.18
N SER A 686 32.54 -32.98 17.94
CA SER A 686 32.97 -33.19 19.32
C SER A 686 34.48 -33.43 19.45
N ALA A 687 35.12 -34.05 18.45
CA ALA A 687 36.56 -34.34 18.47
C ALA A 687 37.44 -33.14 18.09
N MET A 688 36.86 -31.96 17.78
CA MET A 688 37.63 -30.80 17.35
C MET A 688 38.56 -30.26 18.46
N PRO A 689 39.77 -29.78 18.10
CA PRO A 689 40.71 -29.20 19.05
C PRO A 689 40.19 -27.85 19.60
N ASP A 690 40.78 -27.41 20.72
CA ASP A 690 40.54 -26.08 21.31
C ASP A 690 39.12 -25.88 21.92
N ARG A 691 38.64 -26.89 22.66
CA ARG A 691 37.35 -26.86 23.38
C ARG A 691 37.17 -25.69 24.35
N LYS A 692 38.26 -25.05 24.78
CA LYS A 692 38.24 -23.89 25.69
C LYS A 692 38.05 -22.56 24.96
N HIS A 693 38.20 -22.52 23.63
CA HIS A 693 38.00 -21.31 22.85
C HIS A 693 36.51 -20.94 22.74
N ALA A 694 36.19 -19.64 22.73
CA ALA A 694 34.82 -19.13 22.65
C ALA A 694 34.01 -19.71 21.48
N ILE A 695 34.64 -19.90 20.33
CA ILE A 695 34.00 -20.50 19.14
C ILE A 695 33.49 -21.93 19.38
N SER A 696 34.21 -22.75 20.14
CA SER A 696 33.77 -24.11 20.47
C SER A 696 32.48 -24.08 21.30
N ALA A 697 32.38 -23.12 22.22
CA ALA A 697 31.19 -22.91 23.03
C ALA A 697 30.00 -22.39 22.19
N ILE A 698 30.25 -21.46 21.25
CA ILE A 698 29.23 -20.96 20.30
C ILE A 698 28.70 -22.10 19.42
N LEU A 699 29.59 -22.92 18.86
CA LEU A 699 29.22 -24.04 17.98
C LEU A 699 28.36 -25.07 18.71
N SER A 700 28.74 -25.45 19.95
CA SER A 700 27.96 -26.36 20.78
C SER A 700 26.56 -25.81 21.10
N GLU A 701 26.46 -24.51 21.38
CA GLU A 701 25.18 -23.85 21.61
C GLU A 701 24.29 -23.82 20.36
N LEU A 702 24.83 -23.45 19.21
CA LEU A 702 24.09 -23.42 17.95
C LEU A 702 23.57 -24.82 17.59
N PHE A 703 24.39 -25.85 17.76
CA PHE A 703 23.99 -27.24 17.55
C PHE A 703 22.84 -27.65 18.48
N SER A 704 22.94 -27.30 19.77
CA SER A 704 21.87 -27.53 20.75
C SER A 704 20.55 -26.85 20.38
N ARG A 705 20.61 -25.57 19.98
CA ARG A 705 19.42 -24.80 19.58
C ARG A 705 18.73 -25.37 18.34
N MET A 706 19.49 -25.91 17.38
CA MET A 706 18.92 -26.58 16.21
C MET A 706 18.07 -27.79 16.60
N HIS A 707 18.43 -28.51 17.67
CA HIS A 707 17.64 -29.62 18.21
C HIS A 707 16.45 -29.18 19.07
N MET A 708 16.50 -28.00 19.70
CA MET A 708 15.40 -27.48 20.51
C MET A 708 14.27 -26.88 19.66
N HIS A 709 14.61 -26.22 18.56
CA HIS A 709 13.64 -25.60 17.66
C HIS A 709 13.12 -26.56 16.59
N ASP A 710 12.00 -26.21 15.96
CA ASP A 710 11.42 -26.94 14.83
C ASP A 710 12.27 -26.79 13.56
N THR A 711 13.38 -27.53 13.54
CA THR A 711 14.27 -27.68 12.39
C THR A 711 14.29 -29.13 11.93
N VAL A 712 14.85 -29.38 10.74
CA VAL A 712 15.07 -30.73 10.23
C VAL A 712 15.85 -31.62 11.22
N PHE A 713 16.75 -31.06 12.03
CA PHE A 713 17.50 -31.79 13.05
C PHE A 713 16.59 -32.36 14.14
N ARG A 714 15.65 -31.54 14.64
CA ARG A 714 14.65 -31.99 15.63
C ARG A 714 13.68 -32.98 15.00
N ARG A 715 13.08 -32.63 13.87
CA ARG A 715 12.04 -33.46 13.21
C ARG A 715 12.56 -34.86 12.86
N PHE A 716 13.79 -34.97 12.34
CA PHE A 716 14.36 -36.28 12.02
C PHE A 716 14.79 -37.05 13.27
N ARG A 717 15.18 -36.35 14.34
CA ARG A 717 15.49 -36.97 15.63
C ARG A 717 14.26 -37.58 16.28
N ASP A 718 13.14 -36.88 16.24
CA ASP A 718 11.89 -37.30 16.88
C ASP A 718 11.32 -38.58 16.25
N VAL A 719 11.67 -38.87 14.99
CA VAL A 719 11.33 -40.13 14.30
C VAL A 719 12.46 -41.16 14.26
N HIS A 720 13.56 -40.91 14.99
CA HIS A 720 14.74 -41.79 15.03
C HIS A 720 14.50 -43.02 15.91
N TYR A 721 14.63 -44.21 15.32
CA TYR A 721 14.35 -45.47 16.00
C TYR A 721 15.60 -46.31 16.27
N ASN A 722 16.75 -46.01 15.64
CA ASN A 722 17.99 -46.75 15.87
C ASN A 722 18.78 -46.19 17.07
N PRO A 723 18.88 -46.91 18.21
CA PRO A 723 19.55 -46.40 19.41
C PRO A 723 21.07 -46.24 19.23
N ARG A 724 21.69 -46.93 18.28
CA ARG A 724 23.15 -46.87 18.06
C ARG A 724 23.60 -45.65 17.26
N SER A 725 22.67 -45.00 16.57
CA SER A 725 22.93 -43.84 15.71
C SER A 725 22.07 -42.64 16.07
N ILE A 726 21.37 -42.68 17.22
CA ILE A 726 20.67 -41.51 17.71
C ILE A 726 21.71 -40.45 18.10
N TRP A 727 21.61 -39.29 17.48
CA TRP A 727 22.33 -38.06 17.82
C TRP A 727 21.93 -37.48 19.17
N ASP A 728 22.95 -37.04 19.92
CA ASP A 728 22.81 -36.24 21.14
C ASP A 728 22.42 -34.81 20.78
N THR A 729 21.87 -34.05 21.73
CA THR A 729 21.52 -32.64 21.52
C THR A 729 22.67 -31.68 21.82
N LYS A 730 23.86 -32.17 22.20
CA LYS A 730 25.03 -31.36 22.56
C LYS A 730 26.31 -31.93 21.92
N LEU A 731 27.29 -31.06 21.67
CA LEU A 731 28.61 -31.44 21.13
C LEU A 731 29.62 -31.79 22.24
#